data_AF-A0A1Q4AA64-F1
#
_entry.id   AF-A0A1Q4AA64-F1
#
_cell.length_a   1.000
_cell.length_b   1.000
_cell.length_c   1.000
_cell.angle_alpha   90.00
_cell.angle_beta   90.00
_cell.angle_gamma   90.00
#
_symmetry.space_group_name_H-M   'P 1'
#
loop_
_entity.id
_entity.type
_entity.pdbx_description
1 polymer ?
#
loop_
_entity_poly.entity_id
_entity_poly.type
_entity_poly.pdbx_seq_one_letter_code
_entity_poly.pdbx_strand_id
1 'polypeptide(L)'
;MAVESKQEKPSTPRGEPRRICVVTQAVGLDADGDALAPVELARLLASEADDVTLLWVVGPEAPSVEEVATCRRELDAASVDLRVLDRSDQLLPSLASPESRSAALLHYLEQSRHDLVYVPLEGGLAYFTLLAVETGAFAAPPIIVFACATEEWVHEADKAFMGSTEAITIAHMERYCAERADNLLCASAALRKWMLAKGWKVRKATVVPVLPLSPGIVGGAARPVLESEQARELTVFASARFHDGLSLLCDALDLLAPLAPADLTLAAFAPFGKIMGEHSGGLLLRRAGNWPFKLKFLPAMGLSEKLDHVARAGALAVIPSLAASTGSAVAACIAAGVPFVATNAGANAEAWHAGSRQPKLVEPDASRLAKAILAELEKPSRPLPVDRTSEWRQAWLDSRALSPTKTVRRRAAVAPPLVSIVMAHRNRPLCLRQAIAAVEAQTYSRPELVLVDDGSDQQEAIRLLDTLEPAFRQRGWKILRRPHQHLGAARNAGARAARGALILFVDDDNALFPEAVDHFVRAMATSGADICTAFQLIFYEDFVPQDRADGLVQYLPLGGPDALGLIHNVYGDANAMVRRSVFSRVGFFSEQPGYAMHDWEFFARASLAGLKIRPIPKPLYWYRSKPDSMFRTSNWYDNRRPVIDAFGSAPPDVSRQIHQLTVAQNTARSEVESARENLRYTPANRAYLDLCDLDPNSEVAVHKLAAIARSKGRGDTAASLSGGDLAGIGQTPWKPDDGWHALDHDALAKARLLTPRASELPLLLVAPGDGGIFLRPHVEGLVAASLDNLFPPFFRKLEAVVEVAHSDAPAIDFCVALARPDRIIDWRHDVDAQTIAFTGWTTVRDKFTFRTLAVMSRVRRKMPLSIVIAVRFTGSSNGFPTNAFFRKLRLSSD
;
A
#
# COMPACT_ATOMS: atom_id res chain seq x y z
N MET A 1 20.00 -66.54 -19.44
CA MET A 1 19.44 -66.27 -20.78
C MET A 1 17.92 -66.37 -20.64
N ALA A 2 17.07 -65.39 -20.88
CA ALA A 2 17.13 -63.98 -21.30
C ALA A 2 15.85 -63.32 -20.71
N VAL A 3 15.96 -62.24 -19.92
CA VAL A 3 15.70 -60.83 -20.30
C VAL A 3 14.27 -60.57 -20.81
N GLU A 4 13.40 -60.11 -19.91
CA GLU A 4 12.20 -59.32 -20.23
C GLU A 4 12.53 -57.84 -20.02
N SER A 5 12.39 -57.06 -21.09
CA SER A 5 12.61 -55.61 -21.13
C SER A 5 11.42 -54.86 -20.52
N LYS A 6 11.60 -54.25 -19.35
CA LYS A 6 10.75 -53.15 -18.89
C LYS A 6 11.12 -51.89 -19.67
N GLN A 7 10.18 -51.36 -20.45
CA GLN A 7 10.26 -50.02 -21.01
C GLN A 7 10.16 -49.00 -19.86
N GLU A 8 11.28 -48.36 -19.55
CA GLU A 8 11.31 -47.14 -18.74
C GLU A 8 10.60 -46.01 -19.51
N LYS A 9 9.68 -45.32 -18.83
CA LYS A 9 9.15 -44.04 -19.30
C LYS A 9 10.31 -43.05 -19.42
N PRO A 10 10.44 -42.28 -20.51
CA PRO A 10 11.50 -41.30 -20.64
C PRO A 10 11.34 -40.22 -19.57
N SER A 11 12.36 -40.08 -18.73
CA SER A 11 12.52 -38.94 -17.83
C SER A 11 12.55 -37.66 -18.67
N THR A 12 11.60 -36.75 -18.42
CA THR A 12 11.65 -35.39 -18.96
C THR A 12 12.99 -34.74 -18.60
N PRO A 13 13.70 -34.11 -19.56
CA PRO A 13 14.97 -33.46 -19.26
C PRO A 13 14.72 -32.34 -18.25
N ARG A 14 15.45 -32.36 -17.11
CA ARG A 14 15.51 -31.24 -16.16
C ARG A 14 16.03 -30.03 -16.93
N GLY A 15 15.17 -29.04 -17.17
CA GLY A 15 15.56 -27.77 -17.77
C GLY A 15 16.53 -27.00 -16.86
N GLU A 16 17.23 -26.02 -17.42
CA GLU A 16 18.08 -25.10 -16.63
C GLU A 16 17.25 -24.40 -15.53
N PRO A 17 17.86 -24.09 -14.36
CA PRO A 17 17.21 -23.36 -13.27
C PRO A 17 16.59 -22.06 -13.77
N ARG A 18 15.33 -21.78 -13.44
CA ARG A 18 14.70 -20.49 -13.76
C ARG A 18 14.91 -19.52 -12.61
N ARG A 19 15.05 -18.24 -12.92
CA ARG A 19 15.02 -17.16 -11.92
C ARG A 19 13.57 -16.75 -11.70
N ILE A 20 13.00 -17.12 -10.55
CA ILE A 20 11.61 -16.86 -10.24
C ILE A 20 11.51 -15.81 -9.13
N CYS A 21 10.72 -14.78 -9.36
CA CYS A 21 10.36 -13.82 -8.31
C CYS A 21 8.95 -14.13 -7.80
N VAL A 22 8.80 -14.30 -6.49
CA VAL A 22 7.51 -14.39 -5.82
C VAL A 22 7.34 -13.12 -4.99
N VAL A 23 6.29 -12.35 -5.27
CA VAL A 23 6.00 -11.10 -4.58
C VAL A 23 5.09 -11.36 -3.38
N THR A 24 5.30 -10.64 -2.28
CA THR A 24 4.42 -10.67 -1.11
C THR A 24 4.31 -9.30 -0.44
N GLN A 25 3.22 -9.07 0.28
CA GLN A 25 3.03 -7.89 1.13
C GLN A 25 3.35 -8.18 2.61
N ALA A 26 3.42 -9.46 2.97
CA ALA A 26 3.72 -9.91 4.33
C ALA A 26 4.52 -11.22 4.29
N VAL A 27 5.40 -11.41 5.27
CA VAL A 27 6.22 -12.63 5.42
C VAL A 27 5.90 -13.38 6.71
N GLY A 28 5.20 -12.74 7.66
CA GLY A 28 4.80 -13.33 8.96
C GLY A 28 3.49 -14.11 8.93
N LEU A 29 3.22 -14.83 10.02
CA LEU A 29 1.93 -15.46 10.31
C LEU A 29 0.89 -14.36 10.49
N ASP A 30 0.00 -14.18 9.52
CA ASP A 30 -1.17 -13.34 9.75
C ASP A 30 -2.05 -14.00 10.82
N ALA A 31 -2.47 -13.23 11.81
CA ALA A 31 -3.27 -13.72 12.93
C ALA A 31 -4.62 -14.31 12.47
N ASP A 32 -5.08 -13.85 11.30
CA ASP A 32 -6.31 -14.28 10.64
C ASP A 32 -6.10 -15.48 9.69
N GLY A 33 -4.86 -15.97 9.53
CA GLY A 33 -4.58 -17.27 8.91
C GLY A 33 -4.71 -17.37 7.39
N ASP A 34 -4.93 -16.26 6.67
CA ASP A 34 -5.11 -16.24 5.21
C ASP A 34 -3.83 -15.90 4.41
N ALA A 35 -2.79 -15.35 5.04
CA ALA A 35 -1.53 -15.01 4.35
C ALA A 35 -0.37 -15.93 4.75
N LEU A 36 -0.14 -16.98 3.94
CA LEU A 36 1.13 -17.71 3.84
C LEU A 36 1.33 -18.39 2.46
N ALA A 37 0.45 -18.12 1.49
CA ALA A 37 0.54 -18.66 0.14
C ALA A 37 1.85 -18.29 -0.59
N PRO A 38 2.35 -17.02 -0.55
CA PRO A 38 3.53 -16.65 -1.33
C PRO A 38 4.83 -17.22 -0.77
N VAL A 39 4.98 -17.28 0.56
CA VAL A 39 6.16 -17.84 1.22
C VAL A 39 6.28 -19.33 0.96
N GLU A 40 5.17 -20.07 1.12
CA GLU A 40 5.14 -21.50 0.84
C GLU A 40 5.31 -21.81 -0.65
N LEU A 41 4.81 -20.94 -1.53
CA LEU A 41 5.08 -21.03 -2.96
C LEU A 41 6.58 -20.84 -3.25
N ALA A 42 7.22 -19.85 -2.65
CA ALA A 42 8.65 -19.62 -2.83
C ALA A 42 9.48 -20.83 -2.39
N ARG A 43 9.15 -21.42 -1.22
CA ARG A 43 9.77 -22.65 -0.71
C ARG A 43 9.55 -23.84 -1.65
N LEU A 44 8.32 -24.02 -2.15
CA LEU A 44 8.00 -25.09 -3.09
C LEU A 44 8.81 -24.98 -4.37
N LEU A 45 8.93 -23.78 -4.94
CA LEU A 45 9.68 -23.53 -6.17
C LEU A 45 11.19 -23.73 -5.96
N ALA A 46 11.74 -23.27 -4.84
CA ALA A 46 13.15 -23.48 -4.50
C ALA A 46 13.50 -24.97 -4.34
N SER A 47 12.56 -25.79 -3.85
CA SER A 47 12.74 -27.24 -3.73
C SER A 47 12.92 -27.97 -5.06
N GLU A 48 12.53 -27.34 -6.17
CA GLU A 48 12.70 -27.84 -7.53
C GLU A 48 14.01 -27.37 -8.20
N ALA A 49 14.92 -26.79 -7.41
CA ALA A 49 16.20 -26.20 -7.84
C ALA A 49 16.07 -24.97 -8.78
N ASP A 50 14.97 -24.22 -8.67
CA ASP A 50 14.86 -22.87 -9.26
C ASP A 50 15.59 -21.83 -8.37
N ASP A 51 16.07 -20.75 -8.97
CA ASP A 51 16.65 -19.60 -8.26
C ASP A 51 15.52 -18.66 -7.85
N VAL A 52 15.11 -18.72 -6.57
CA VAL A 52 13.90 -18.06 -6.09
C VAL A 52 14.22 -16.84 -5.26
N THR A 53 13.70 -15.70 -5.69
CA THR A 53 13.64 -14.45 -4.92
C THR A 53 12.24 -14.28 -4.33
N LEU A 54 12.14 -14.12 -3.01
CA LEU A 54 10.92 -13.63 -2.37
C LEU A 54 11.04 -12.11 -2.19
N LEU A 55 10.26 -11.35 -2.96
CA LEU A 55 10.21 -9.88 -2.88
C LEU A 55 9.09 -9.43 -1.94
N TRP A 56 9.47 -8.93 -0.76
CA TRP A 56 8.56 -8.32 0.19
C TRP A 56 8.37 -6.84 -0.11
N VAL A 57 7.22 -6.47 -0.68
CA VAL A 57 6.80 -5.08 -0.87
C VAL A 57 6.17 -4.59 0.42
N VAL A 58 6.86 -3.70 1.12
CA VAL A 58 6.47 -3.25 2.46
C VAL A 58 5.21 -2.38 2.39
N GLY A 59 4.30 -2.61 3.34
CA GLY A 59 3.10 -1.79 3.53
C GLY A 59 3.40 -0.42 4.15
N PRO A 60 2.37 0.28 4.66
CA PRO A 60 2.57 1.55 5.37
C PRO A 60 3.44 1.42 6.63
N GLU A 61 3.40 0.26 7.28
CA GLU A 61 4.20 -0.06 8.46
C GLU A 61 5.48 -0.78 8.04
N ALA A 62 6.63 -0.18 8.37
CA ALA A 62 7.92 -0.79 8.06
C ALA A 62 8.22 -1.93 9.04
N PRO A 63 8.68 -3.10 8.55
CA PRO A 63 9.04 -4.19 9.43
C PRO A 63 10.26 -3.82 10.27
N SER A 64 10.34 -4.37 11.47
CA SER A 64 11.51 -4.18 12.32
C SER A 64 12.75 -4.88 11.73
N VAL A 65 13.93 -4.39 12.09
CA VAL A 65 15.21 -5.01 11.66
C VAL A 65 15.30 -6.47 12.12
N GLU A 66 14.73 -6.78 13.28
CA GLU A 66 14.71 -8.13 13.86
C GLU A 66 13.75 -9.07 13.12
N GLU A 67 12.57 -8.58 12.73
CA GLU A 67 11.62 -9.33 11.89
C GLU A 67 12.25 -9.70 10.55
N VAL A 68 12.88 -8.73 9.86
CA VAL A 68 13.55 -8.97 8.59
C VAL A 68 14.71 -9.96 8.74
N ALA A 69 15.52 -9.83 9.79
CA ALA A 69 16.64 -10.74 10.05
C ALA A 69 16.16 -12.17 10.37
N THR A 70 15.03 -12.31 11.07
CA THR A 70 14.44 -13.62 11.38
C THR A 70 13.87 -14.27 10.13
N CYS A 71 13.07 -13.55 9.35
CA CYS A 71 12.56 -14.04 8.07
C CYS A 71 13.69 -14.45 7.12
N ARG A 72 14.77 -13.66 7.04
CA ARG A 72 15.92 -13.98 6.19
C ARG A 72 16.58 -15.30 6.58
N ARG A 73 16.84 -15.52 7.87
CA ARG A 73 17.44 -16.78 8.36
C ARG A 73 16.59 -18.00 8.01
N GLU A 74 15.27 -17.89 8.13
CA GLU A 74 14.35 -18.99 7.80
C GLU A 74 14.28 -19.28 6.30
N LEU A 75 14.35 -18.26 5.46
CA LEU A 75 14.28 -18.38 4.00
C LEU A 75 15.61 -18.83 3.39
N ASP A 76 16.74 -18.38 3.94
CA ASP A 76 18.07 -18.85 3.56
C ASP A 76 18.20 -20.37 3.76
N ALA A 77 17.63 -20.90 4.84
CA ALA A 77 17.58 -22.35 5.11
C ALA A 77 16.76 -23.12 4.05
N ALA A 78 15.82 -22.45 3.37
CA ALA A 78 15.02 -22.99 2.28
C ALA A 78 15.57 -22.63 0.89
N SER A 79 16.77 -22.05 0.80
CA SER A 79 17.38 -21.57 -0.45
C SER A 79 16.53 -20.52 -1.20
N VAL A 80 15.88 -19.62 -0.46
CA VAL A 80 15.07 -18.51 -1.00
C VAL A 80 15.73 -17.16 -0.64
N ASP A 81 16.07 -16.33 -1.64
CA ASP A 81 16.63 -14.99 -1.41
C ASP A 81 15.52 -14.00 -1.03
N LEU A 82 15.55 -13.49 0.21
CA LEU A 82 14.63 -12.43 0.64
C LEU A 82 15.10 -11.05 0.17
N ARG A 83 14.24 -10.32 -0.55
CA ARG A 83 14.43 -8.91 -0.90
C ARG A 83 13.32 -8.07 -0.28
N VAL A 84 13.70 -7.03 0.46
CA VAL A 84 12.75 -6.09 1.07
C VAL A 84 12.73 -4.81 0.23
N LEU A 85 11.54 -4.43 -0.21
CA LEU A 85 11.28 -3.20 -0.94
C LEU A 85 10.53 -2.24 -0.01
N ASP A 86 11.29 -1.47 0.75
CA ASP A 86 10.82 -0.46 1.73
C ASP A 86 10.97 0.98 1.21
N ARG A 87 11.65 1.18 0.08
CA ARG A 87 11.82 2.47 -0.60
C ARG A 87 11.91 2.29 -2.11
N SER A 88 11.74 3.39 -2.83
CA SER A 88 12.05 3.49 -4.26
C SER A 88 13.32 4.31 -4.41
N ASP A 89 14.39 3.70 -4.91
CA ASP A 89 15.72 4.32 -4.88
C ASP A 89 15.86 5.56 -5.77
N GLN A 90 14.94 5.85 -6.71
CA GLN A 90 15.10 6.98 -7.64
C GLN A 90 13.83 7.71 -8.12
N LEU A 91 12.61 7.42 -7.62
CA LEU A 91 11.41 8.01 -8.25
C LEU A 91 10.30 8.44 -7.29
N LEU A 92 10.11 7.74 -6.16
CA LEU A 92 8.94 7.95 -5.30
C LEU A 92 9.33 8.47 -3.91
N PRO A 93 8.60 9.46 -3.37
CA PRO A 93 8.88 10.00 -2.04
C PRO A 93 8.46 9.06 -0.89
N SER A 94 7.58 8.10 -1.13
CA SER A 94 7.02 7.18 -0.14
C SER A 94 6.38 5.97 -0.81
N LEU A 95 6.23 4.86 -0.05
CA LEU A 95 5.45 3.66 -0.43
C LEU A 95 4.10 3.57 0.32
N ALA A 96 3.62 4.69 0.89
CA ALA A 96 2.41 4.71 1.72
C ALA A 96 1.12 4.39 0.96
N SER A 97 1.03 4.69 -0.34
CA SER A 97 -0.18 4.47 -1.14
C SER A 97 -0.11 3.19 -1.99
N PRO A 98 -1.26 2.56 -2.34
CA PRO A 98 -1.27 1.39 -3.23
C PRO A 98 -0.59 1.66 -4.58
N GLU A 99 -0.81 2.84 -5.16
CA GLU A 99 -0.22 3.27 -6.43
C GLU A 99 1.31 3.34 -6.32
N SER A 100 1.81 3.90 -5.22
CA SER A 100 3.25 4.01 -4.99
C SER A 100 3.92 2.65 -4.81
N ARG A 101 3.28 1.69 -4.12
CA ARG A 101 3.77 0.30 -4.01
C ARG A 101 3.79 -0.41 -5.37
N SER A 102 2.74 -0.24 -6.18
CA SER A 102 2.70 -0.81 -7.53
C SER A 102 3.77 -0.21 -8.46
N ALA A 103 4.01 1.10 -8.36
CA ALA A 103 5.03 1.78 -9.15
C ALA A 103 6.45 1.37 -8.71
N ALA A 104 6.68 1.17 -7.41
CA ALA A 104 7.94 0.65 -6.89
C ALA A 104 8.21 -0.78 -7.37
N LEU A 105 7.19 -1.65 -7.41
CA LEU A 105 7.33 -3.00 -7.96
C LEU A 105 7.72 -2.95 -9.45
N LEU A 106 7.06 -2.10 -10.26
CA LEU A 106 7.47 -1.90 -11.66
C LEU A 106 8.94 -1.49 -11.75
N HIS A 107 9.37 -0.49 -10.98
CA HIS A 107 10.76 -0.01 -11.01
C HIS A 107 11.77 -1.10 -10.65
N TYR A 108 11.48 -1.91 -9.63
CA TYR A 108 12.29 -3.06 -9.25
C TYR A 108 12.38 -4.09 -10.40
N LEU A 109 11.25 -4.39 -11.05
CA LEU A 109 11.20 -5.36 -12.16
C LEU A 109 11.92 -4.86 -13.42
N GLU A 110 11.98 -3.55 -13.67
CA GLU A 110 12.73 -2.97 -14.79
C GLU A 110 14.25 -3.12 -14.65
N GLN A 111 14.75 -3.24 -13.42
CA GLN A 111 16.18 -3.34 -13.12
C GLN A 111 16.64 -4.77 -12.82
N SER A 112 15.70 -5.65 -12.48
CA SER A 112 15.98 -7.05 -12.18
C SER A 112 15.84 -7.94 -13.42
N ARG A 113 16.40 -9.15 -13.35
CA ARG A 113 16.32 -10.14 -14.42
C ARG A 113 15.71 -11.43 -13.89
N HIS A 114 14.40 -11.55 -14.05
CA HIS A 114 13.62 -12.73 -13.70
C HIS A 114 13.02 -13.36 -14.96
N ASP A 115 12.92 -14.69 -14.97
CA ASP A 115 12.35 -15.46 -16.08
C ASP A 115 10.84 -15.69 -15.89
N LEU A 116 10.34 -15.58 -14.65
CA LEU A 116 8.93 -15.71 -14.26
C LEU A 116 8.65 -14.92 -12.98
N VAL A 117 7.48 -14.27 -12.89
CA VAL A 117 7.07 -13.52 -11.69
C VAL A 117 5.69 -13.95 -11.22
N TYR A 118 5.55 -14.30 -9.95
CA TYR A 118 4.28 -14.53 -9.26
C TYR A 118 3.92 -13.31 -8.40
N VAL A 119 2.72 -12.77 -8.58
CA VAL A 119 2.26 -11.60 -7.82
C VAL A 119 0.86 -11.86 -7.25
N PRO A 120 0.61 -11.58 -5.96
CA PRO A 120 -0.74 -11.63 -5.43
C PRO A 120 -1.62 -10.60 -6.14
N LEU A 121 -2.88 -10.94 -6.34
CA LEU A 121 -3.87 -10.02 -6.88
C LEU A 121 -4.12 -8.90 -5.87
N GLU A 122 -4.20 -9.28 -4.60
CA GLU A 122 -4.50 -8.45 -3.44
C GLU A 122 -3.62 -7.19 -3.42
N GLY A 123 -4.24 -6.04 -3.15
CA GLY A 123 -3.56 -4.74 -3.13
C GLY A 123 -3.18 -4.21 -4.52
N GLY A 124 -3.41 -4.97 -5.60
CA GLY A 124 -3.21 -4.51 -6.97
C GLY A 124 -1.75 -4.26 -7.36
N LEU A 125 -0.78 -4.90 -6.70
CA LEU A 125 0.65 -4.60 -6.86
C LEU A 125 1.14 -4.64 -8.33
N ALA A 126 0.66 -5.58 -9.13
CA ALA A 126 1.04 -5.73 -10.54
C ALA A 126 0.47 -4.65 -11.48
N TYR A 127 -0.35 -3.71 -10.99
CA TYR A 127 -1.12 -2.78 -11.81
C TYR A 127 -0.28 -1.99 -12.80
N PHE A 128 0.71 -1.23 -12.31
CA PHE A 128 1.56 -0.45 -13.18
C PHE A 128 2.48 -1.32 -14.03
N THR A 129 2.87 -2.51 -13.57
CA THR A 129 3.62 -3.47 -14.40
C THR A 129 2.80 -3.93 -15.60
N LEU A 130 1.55 -4.34 -15.38
CA LEU A 130 0.64 -4.78 -16.46
C LEU A 130 0.22 -3.61 -17.37
N LEU A 131 0.08 -2.40 -16.81
CA LEU A 131 -0.15 -1.19 -17.60
C LEU A 131 1.09 -0.82 -18.45
N ALA A 132 2.30 -1.01 -17.93
CA ALA A 132 3.54 -0.81 -18.68
C ALA A 132 3.67 -1.80 -19.84
N VAL A 133 3.23 -3.05 -19.64
CA VAL A 133 3.13 -4.06 -20.71
C VAL A 133 2.08 -3.67 -21.75
N GLU A 134 0.87 -3.29 -21.32
CA GLU A 134 -0.20 -2.83 -22.23
C GLU A 134 0.25 -1.64 -23.10
N THR A 135 0.96 -0.68 -22.51
CA THR A 135 1.43 0.54 -23.18
C THR A 135 2.75 0.35 -23.93
N GLY A 136 3.37 -0.84 -23.89
CA GLY A 136 4.65 -1.11 -24.52
C GLY A 136 5.83 -0.33 -23.91
N ALA A 137 5.66 0.16 -22.69
CA ALA A 137 6.68 0.85 -21.91
C ALA A 137 7.66 -0.12 -21.26
N PHE A 138 7.21 -1.33 -20.93
CA PHE A 138 8.03 -2.39 -20.35
C PHE A 138 7.74 -3.72 -21.05
N ALA A 139 8.79 -4.46 -21.40
CA ALA A 139 8.70 -5.83 -21.87
C ALA A 139 8.92 -6.75 -20.67
N ALA A 140 7.86 -6.98 -19.89
CA ALA A 140 7.93 -7.79 -18.68
C ALA A 140 8.20 -9.27 -19.00
N PRO A 141 8.84 -10.03 -18.09
CA PRO A 141 8.75 -11.48 -18.10
C PRO A 141 7.28 -11.91 -17.92
N PRO A 142 6.94 -13.20 -18.17
CA PRO A 142 5.61 -13.72 -17.84
C PRO A 142 5.24 -13.42 -16.38
N ILE A 143 4.03 -12.87 -16.18
CA ILE A 143 3.49 -12.55 -14.86
C ILE A 143 2.30 -13.46 -14.60
N ILE A 144 2.37 -14.24 -13.53
CA ILE A 144 1.27 -15.04 -13.00
C ILE A 144 0.68 -14.29 -11.82
N VAL A 145 -0.59 -13.94 -11.93
CA VAL A 145 -1.34 -13.32 -10.84
C VAL A 145 -2.15 -14.39 -10.12
N PHE A 146 -2.15 -14.40 -8.79
CA PHE A 146 -2.96 -15.34 -8.02
C PHE A 146 -3.85 -14.60 -7.01
N ALA A 147 -5.09 -15.05 -6.85
CA ALA A 147 -6.12 -14.39 -6.07
C ALA A 147 -6.67 -15.30 -4.96
N CYS A 148 -6.67 -14.79 -3.74
CA CYS A 148 -7.18 -15.43 -2.52
C CYS A 148 -8.43 -14.73 -1.97
N ALA A 149 -8.43 -13.40 -1.84
CA ALA A 149 -9.53 -12.60 -1.31
C ALA A 149 -9.39 -11.13 -1.74
N THR A 150 -10.07 -10.75 -2.82
CA THR A 150 -10.03 -9.36 -3.35
C THR A 150 -10.72 -8.37 -2.42
N GLU A 151 -10.30 -7.10 -2.46
CA GLU A 151 -10.81 -6.01 -1.63
C GLU A 151 -12.34 -5.88 -1.66
N GLU A 152 -12.94 -5.93 -2.86
CA GLU A 152 -14.39 -5.84 -3.05
C GLU A 152 -15.12 -7.10 -2.51
N TRP A 153 -14.52 -8.29 -2.64
CA TRP A 153 -15.08 -9.53 -2.08
C TRP A 153 -15.10 -9.48 -0.55
N VAL A 154 -14.00 -9.03 0.05
CA VAL A 154 -13.84 -8.92 1.51
C VAL A 154 -14.90 -7.99 2.10
N HIS A 155 -15.09 -6.81 1.52
CA HIS A 155 -16.14 -5.87 1.95
C HIS A 155 -17.54 -6.47 1.86
N GLU A 156 -17.88 -7.14 0.76
CA GLU A 156 -19.19 -7.77 0.61
C GLU A 156 -19.42 -8.95 1.55
N ALA A 157 -18.38 -9.75 1.80
CA ALA A 157 -18.40 -10.83 2.77
C ALA A 157 -18.67 -10.29 4.17
N ASP A 158 -18.02 -9.18 4.54
CA ASP A 158 -18.20 -8.49 5.82
C ASP A 158 -19.46 -7.64 5.92
N LYS A 159 -20.30 -7.60 4.87
CA LYS A 159 -21.47 -6.72 4.78
C LYS A 159 -21.14 -5.24 4.94
N ALA A 160 -19.94 -4.85 4.56
CA ALA A 160 -19.44 -3.48 4.57
C ALA A 160 -19.46 -2.85 3.17
N PHE A 161 -19.67 -1.54 3.11
CA PHE A 161 -19.40 -0.77 1.89
C PHE A 161 -17.93 -0.36 1.86
N MET A 162 -17.33 -0.26 0.67
CA MET A 162 -16.03 0.40 0.51
C MET A 162 -16.17 1.89 0.86
N GLY A 163 -15.70 2.26 2.05
CA GLY A 163 -15.90 3.58 2.64
C GLY A 163 -14.73 4.55 2.46
N SER A 164 -13.64 4.13 1.81
CA SER A 164 -12.44 4.94 1.60
C SER A 164 -12.08 5.01 0.11
N THR A 165 -11.38 6.07 -0.28
CA THR A 165 -10.82 6.17 -1.64
C THR A 165 -9.76 5.11 -1.90
N GLU A 166 -9.01 4.72 -0.86
CA GLU A 166 -7.98 3.68 -0.96
C GLU A 166 -8.57 2.30 -1.29
N ALA A 167 -9.66 1.90 -0.63
CA ALA A 167 -10.33 0.62 -0.93
C ALA A 167 -10.85 0.58 -2.38
N ILE A 168 -11.40 1.69 -2.87
CA ILE A 168 -11.85 1.80 -4.27
C ILE A 168 -10.67 1.77 -5.25
N THR A 169 -9.55 2.42 -4.90
CA THR A 169 -8.30 2.35 -5.67
C THR A 169 -7.82 0.91 -5.77
N ILE A 170 -7.71 0.20 -4.64
CA ILE A 170 -7.26 -1.19 -4.60
C ILE A 170 -8.19 -2.07 -5.44
N ALA A 171 -9.51 -1.99 -5.23
CA ALA A 171 -10.48 -2.78 -5.99
C ALA A 171 -10.40 -2.52 -7.51
N HIS A 172 -10.15 -1.26 -7.92
CA HIS A 172 -9.91 -0.94 -9.34
C HIS A 172 -8.62 -1.59 -9.87
N MET A 173 -7.52 -1.48 -9.11
CA MET A 173 -6.23 -2.03 -9.49
C MET A 173 -6.29 -3.56 -9.57
N GLU A 174 -6.90 -4.22 -8.59
CA GLU A 174 -7.16 -5.67 -8.58
C GLU A 174 -7.96 -6.11 -9.80
N ARG A 175 -9.11 -5.49 -10.05
CA ARG A 175 -9.93 -5.84 -11.22
C ARG A 175 -9.13 -5.68 -12.52
N TYR A 176 -8.38 -4.60 -12.65
CA TYR A 176 -7.54 -4.40 -13.83
C TYR A 176 -6.48 -5.52 -13.96
N CYS A 177 -5.76 -5.85 -12.89
CA CYS A 177 -4.79 -6.94 -12.88
C CYS A 177 -5.42 -8.28 -13.27
N ALA A 178 -6.57 -8.63 -12.68
CA ALA A 178 -7.28 -9.87 -12.97
C ALA A 178 -7.74 -9.96 -14.44
N GLU A 179 -8.19 -8.85 -15.03
CA GLU A 179 -8.63 -8.82 -16.43
C GLU A 179 -7.47 -8.77 -17.44
N ARG A 180 -6.26 -8.32 -17.03
CA ARG A 180 -5.11 -8.12 -17.92
C ARG A 180 -4.01 -9.15 -17.79
N ALA A 181 -3.91 -9.85 -16.67
CA ALA A 181 -2.93 -10.91 -16.50
C ALA A 181 -3.07 -11.98 -17.58
N ASP A 182 -1.94 -12.43 -18.13
CA ASP A 182 -1.91 -13.53 -19.08
C ASP A 182 -2.41 -14.83 -18.44
N ASN A 183 -2.09 -15.00 -17.17
CA ASN A 183 -2.44 -16.15 -16.34
C ASN A 183 -2.93 -15.65 -14.98
N LEU A 184 -4.20 -15.95 -14.67
CA LEU A 184 -4.82 -15.71 -13.36
C LEU A 184 -5.12 -17.05 -12.70
N LEU A 185 -4.59 -17.26 -11.50
CA LEU A 185 -4.91 -18.38 -10.62
C LEU A 185 -5.90 -17.90 -9.55
N CYS A 186 -7.02 -18.59 -9.39
CA CYS A 186 -7.99 -18.31 -8.33
C CYS A 186 -7.92 -19.40 -7.27
N ALA A 187 -7.89 -19.03 -6.00
CA ALA A 187 -7.86 -19.95 -4.87
C ALA A 187 -9.05 -20.93 -4.83
N SER A 188 -10.21 -20.54 -5.38
CA SER A 188 -11.41 -21.39 -5.42
C SER A 188 -12.29 -21.12 -6.63
N ALA A 189 -13.17 -22.08 -6.93
CA ALA A 189 -14.22 -21.91 -7.92
C ALA A 189 -15.28 -20.91 -7.44
N ALA A 190 -15.53 -20.82 -6.13
CA ALA A 190 -16.43 -19.87 -5.50
C ALA A 190 -15.97 -18.42 -5.73
N LEU A 191 -14.69 -18.12 -5.50
CA LEU A 191 -14.12 -16.79 -5.77
C LEU A 191 -14.21 -16.46 -7.26
N ARG A 192 -13.83 -17.39 -8.14
CA ARG A 192 -13.95 -17.21 -9.60
C ARG A 192 -15.40 -16.97 -10.03
N LYS A 193 -16.36 -17.70 -9.45
CA LYS A 193 -17.80 -17.52 -9.71
C LYS A 193 -18.27 -16.14 -9.26
N TRP A 194 -17.82 -15.67 -8.10
CA TRP A 194 -18.10 -14.32 -7.61
C TRP A 194 -17.54 -13.26 -8.56
N MET A 195 -16.27 -13.36 -8.97
CA MET A 195 -15.66 -12.42 -9.93
C MET A 195 -16.44 -12.35 -11.25
N LEU A 196 -16.86 -13.50 -11.78
CA LEU A 196 -17.70 -13.57 -13.00
C LEU A 196 -19.07 -12.91 -12.78
N ALA A 197 -19.68 -13.11 -11.61
CA ALA A 197 -20.95 -12.46 -11.26
C ALA A 197 -20.83 -10.93 -11.13
N LYS A 198 -19.64 -10.42 -10.77
CA LYS A 198 -19.30 -8.99 -10.80
C LYS A 198 -18.96 -8.46 -12.20
N GLY A 199 -19.03 -9.31 -13.22
CA GLY A 199 -18.74 -8.93 -14.60
C GLY A 199 -17.24 -8.79 -14.90
N TRP A 200 -16.36 -9.36 -14.07
CA TRP A 200 -14.93 -9.39 -14.35
C TRP A 200 -14.63 -10.32 -15.53
N LYS A 201 -13.68 -9.95 -16.38
CA LYS A 201 -13.31 -10.71 -17.59
C LYS A 201 -12.35 -11.87 -17.31
N VAL A 202 -12.66 -12.72 -16.33
CA VAL A 202 -11.78 -13.78 -15.80
C VAL A 202 -12.18 -15.20 -16.23
N ARG A 203 -12.84 -15.35 -17.39
CA ARG A 203 -13.35 -16.66 -17.85
C ARG A 203 -12.24 -17.71 -18.01
N LYS A 204 -11.01 -17.29 -18.32
CA LYS A 204 -9.84 -18.16 -18.50
C LYS A 204 -9.06 -18.42 -17.21
N ALA A 205 -9.47 -17.85 -16.07
CA ALA A 205 -8.79 -18.08 -14.81
C ALA A 205 -8.83 -19.55 -14.41
N THR A 206 -7.69 -20.07 -13.99
CA THR A 206 -7.52 -21.45 -13.51
C THR A 206 -7.80 -21.48 -12.03
N VAL A 207 -8.53 -22.49 -11.55
CA VAL A 207 -8.72 -22.68 -10.10
C VAL A 207 -7.56 -23.51 -9.57
N VAL A 208 -6.77 -22.94 -8.68
CA VAL A 208 -5.65 -23.60 -8.00
C VAL A 208 -5.77 -23.29 -6.50
N PRO A 209 -6.10 -24.28 -5.66
CA PRO A 209 -6.20 -24.10 -4.22
C PRO A 209 -4.91 -23.55 -3.60
N VAL A 210 -5.06 -22.80 -2.52
CA VAL A 210 -3.93 -22.26 -1.76
C VAL A 210 -3.05 -23.40 -1.25
N LEU A 211 -1.73 -23.24 -1.34
CA LEU A 211 -0.79 -24.21 -0.79
C LEU A 211 -1.00 -24.34 0.73
N PRO A 212 -1.12 -25.57 1.25
CA PRO A 212 -1.18 -25.78 2.68
C PRO A 212 0.21 -25.52 3.27
N LEU A 213 0.25 -25.05 4.52
CA LEU A 213 1.49 -24.79 5.25
C LEU A 213 2.36 -26.05 5.32
N SER A 214 3.65 -25.92 5.03
CA SER A 214 4.57 -27.05 5.05
C SER A 214 4.64 -27.70 6.45
N PRO A 215 4.55 -29.03 6.54
CA PRO A 215 4.58 -29.77 7.81
C PRO A 215 5.96 -29.80 8.51
N GLY A 216 6.97 -29.07 8.02
CA GLY A 216 8.31 -29.03 8.64
C GLY A 216 8.38 -28.32 10.00
N ILE A 217 7.32 -27.60 10.38
CA ILE A 217 7.11 -27.02 11.72
C ILE A 217 6.32 -28.00 12.62
N VAL A 218 5.74 -29.05 12.04
CA VAL A 218 5.15 -30.17 12.77
C VAL A 218 6.32 -31.02 13.26
N GLY A 219 6.91 -30.61 14.39
CA GLY A 219 7.71 -31.50 15.21
C GLY A 219 6.92 -32.79 15.34
N GLY A 220 7.49 -33.88 14.81
CA GLY A 220 6.78 -35.11 14.46
C GLY A 220 5.64 -35.37 15.42
N ALA A 221 4.40 -35.17 14.95
CA ALA A 221 3.25 -35.33 15.80
C ALA A 221 3.23 -36.79 16.27
N ALA A 222 3.75 -37.00 17.48
CA ALA A 222 3.41 -38.17 18.26
C ALA A 222 1.88 -38.19 18.27
N ARG A 223 1.29 -39.23 17.66
CA ARG A 223 -0.15 -39.47 17.70
C ARG A 223 -0.62 -39.29 19.15
N PRO A 224 -1.47 -38.32 19.48
CA PRO A 224 -2.18 -38.37 20.73
C PRO A 224 -3.17 -39.54 20.62
N VAL A 225 -2.87 -40.61 21.35
CA VAL A 225 -3.85 -41.62 21.75
C VAL A 225 -4.83 -40.86 22.64
N LEU A 226 -6.00 -40.52 22.10
CA LEU A 226 -7.11 -40.14 22.97
C LEU A 226 -7.54 -41.44 23.67
N GLU A 227 -7.30 -41.52 24.97
CA GLU A 227 -7.96 -42.52 25.81
C GLU A 227 -9.46 -42.22 25.98
N SER A 228 -9.89 -40.99 25.69
CA SER A 228 -11.30 -40.54 25.76
C SER A 228 -12.00 -40.58 24.40
N GLU A 229 -13.18 -41.22 24.35
CA GLU A 229 -14.04 -41.27 23.16
C GLU A 229 -14.80 -39.96 22.88
N GLN A 230 -14.81 -38.99 23.80
CA GLN A 230 -15.61 -37.75 23.74
C GLN A 230 -14.73 -36.50 23.68
N ALA A 231 -15.18 -35.48 22.93
CA ALA A 231 -14.54 -34.16 22.93
C ALA A 231 -15.12 -33.28 24.05
N ARG A 232 -14.23 -32.65 24.84
CA ARG A 232 -14.60 -31.72 25.94
C ARG A 232 -14.10 -30.29 25.71
N GLU A 233 -13.54 -30.02 24.54
CA GLU A 233 -13.13 -28.67 24.15
C GLU A 233 -13.59 -28.36 22.71
N LEU A 234 -14.10 -27.15 22.50
CA LEU A 234 -14.37 -26.54 21.20
C LEU A 234 -13.30 -25.50 20.92
N THR A 235 -12.61 -25.61 19.79
CA THR A 235 -11.60 -24.65 19.37
C THR A 235 -12.15 -23.78 18.23
N VAL A 236 -12.16 -22.46 18.42
CA VAL A 236 -12.76 -21.52 17.47
C VAL A 236 -11.79 -21.18 16.34
N PHE A 237 -12.21 -21.46 15.10
CA PHE A 237 -11.51 -21.10 13.87
C PHE A 237 -12.28 -19.96 13.18
N ALA A 238 -12.33 -18.82 13.85
CA ALA A 238 -12.94 -17.58 13.36
C ALA A 238 -12.17 -16.37 13.91
N SER A 239 -11.91 -15.36 13.09
CA SER A 239 -11.34 -14.09 13.51
C SER A 239 -12.43 -13.10 13.97
N ALA A 240 -12.02 -11.85 14.19
CA ALA A 240 -12.92 -10.74 14.46
C ALA A 240 -13.54 -10.10 13.19
N ARG A 241 -13.48 -10.78 12.03
CA ARG A 241 -14.19 -10.40 10.81
C ARG A 241 -15.63 -10.89 10.85
N PHE A 242 -16.56 -10.15 10.24
CA PHE A 242 -17.97 -10.53 10.25
C PHE A 242 -18.18 -11.83 9.48
N HIS A 243 -17.54 -11.98 8.31
CA HIS A 243 -17.68 -13.17 7.48
C HIS A 243 -17.12 -14.45 8.07
N ASP A 244 -16.26 -14.37 9.09
CA ASP A 244 -15.76 -15.54 9.81
C ASP A 244 -16.79 -16.14 10.79
N GLY A 245 -17.87 -15.41 11.06
CA GLY A 245 -19.05 -15.96 11.70
C GLY A 245 -18.95 -16.14 13.22
N LEU A 246 -18.15 -15.33 13.91
CA LEU A 246 -18.10 -15.36 15.39
C LEU A 246 -19.47 -15.06 16.03
N SER A 247 -20.27 -14.20 15.40
CA SER A 247 -21.66 -13.93 15.80
C SER A 247 -22.56 -15.17 15.58
N LEU A 248 -22.45 -15.81 14.42
CA LEU A 248 -23.16 -17.07 14.11
C LEU A 248 -22.81 -18.18 15.12
N LEU A 249 -21.53 -18.29 15.49
CA LEU A 249 -21.09 -19.20 16.53
C LEU A 249 -21.72 -18.88 17.89
N CYS A 250 -21.76 -17.61 18.29
CA CYS A 250 -22.41 -17.21 19.54
C CYS A 250 -23.91 -17.57 19.55
N ASP A 251 -24.61 -17.43 18.42
CA ASP A 251 -26.02 -17.84 18.32
C ASP A 251 -26.18 -19.36 18.40
N ALA A 252 -25.27 -20.12 17.78
CA ALA A 252 -25.25 -21.57 17.89
C ALA A 252 -24.96 -22.05 19.33
N LEU A 253 -24.02 -21.39 20.02
CA LEU A 253 -23.64 -21.72 21.39
C LEU A 253 -24.76 -21.41 22.40
N ASP A 254 -25.53 -20.33 22.19
CA ASP A 254 -26.73 -20.03 22.98
C ASP A 254 -27.78 -21.15 22.89
N LEU A 255 -27.96 -21.74 21.69
CA LEU A 255 -28.86 -22.87 21.48
C LEU A 255 -28.31 -24.19 22.04
N LEU A 256 -26.98 -24.35 22.03
CA LEU A 256 -26.28 -25.53 22.52
C LEU A 256 -26.17 -25.54 24.06
N ALA A 257 -26.12 -24.37 24.70
CA ALA A 257 -25.95 -24.21 26.14
C ALA A 257 -26.81 -25.14 27.03
N PRO A 258 -28.14 -25.29 26.83
CA PRO A 258 -28.96 -26.17 27.67
C PRO A 258 -28.68 -27.67 27.46
N LEU A 259 -28.02 -28.05 26.36
CA LEU A 259 -27.73 -29.43 25.97
C LEU A 259 -26.25 -29.80 26.17
N ALA A 260 -25.40 -28.82 26.47
CA ALA A 260 -23.95 -28.98 26.53
C ALA A 260 -23.51 -29.74 27.79
N PRO A 261 -22.46 -30.57 27.70
CA PRO A 261 -21.78 -31.11 28.88
C PRO A 261 -21.28 -30.00 29.80
N ALA A 262 -21.42 -30.17 31.11
CA ALA A 262 -21.03 -29.18 32.11
C ALA A 262 -19.50 -28.93 32.15
N ASP A 263 -18.70 -29.90 31.72
CA ASP A 263 -17.25 -29.87 31.66
C ASP A 263 -16.69 -29.37 30.30
N LEU A 264 -17.56 -28.93 29.39
CA LEU A 264 -17.14 -28.37 28.10
C LEU A 264 -16.28 -27.10 28.30
N THR A 265 -15.33 -26.88 27.39
CA THR A 265 -14.52 -25.66 27.31
C THR A 265 -14.58 -25.09 25.89
N LEU A 266 -14.74 -23.76 25.76
CA LEU A 266 -14.60 -23.03 24.51
C LEU A 266 -13.26 -22.30 24.51
N ALA A 267 -12.38 -22.61 23.56
CA ALA A 267 -11.10 -21.95 23.36
C ALA A 267 -11.17 -20.98 22.17
N ALA A 268 -11.02 -19.69 22.45
CA ALA A 268 -10.96 -18.61 21.46
C ALA A 268 -9.59 -17.90 21.52
N PHE A 269 -9.18 -17.23 20.44
CA PHE A 269 -7.83 -16.69 20.28
C PHE A 269 -7.85 -15.16 20.14
N ALA A 270 -6.79 -14.52 20.64
CA ALA A 270 -6.40 -13.17 20.23
C ALA A 270 -5.81 -13.19 18.80
N PRO A 271 -5.52 -12.04 18.16
CA PRO A 271 -5.93 -10.70 18.56
C PRO A 271 -7.45 -10.55 18.51
N PHE A 272 -7.96 -9.64 19.33
CA PHE A 272 -9.35 -9.23 19.31
C PHE A 272 -9.56 -8.14 18.26
N GLY A 273 -10.80 -7.97 17.83
CA GLY A 273 -11.20 -6.90 16.92
C GLY A 273 -12.57 -6.37 17.32
N LYS A 274 -13.26 -5.74 16.36
CA LYS A 274 -14.61 -5.23 16.58
C LYS A 274 -15.57 -5.81 15.56
N ILE A 275 -16.66 -6.40 16.04
CA ILE A 275 -17.76 -6.90 15.20
C ILE A 275 -18.96 -5.99 15.49
N MET A 276 -19.44 -5.29 14.47
CA MET A 276 -20.51 -4.28 14.60
C MET A 276 -20.23 -3.25 15.72
N GLY A 277 -18.95 -2.91 15.94
CA GLY A 277 -18.52 -1.97 16.98
C GLY A 277 -18.37 -2.54 18.40
N GLU A 278 -18.76 -3.79 18.65
CA GLU A 278 -18.52 -4.49 19.91
C GLU A 278 -17.16 -5.20 19.90
N HIS A 279 -16.40 -5.09 21.00
CA HIS A 279 -15.14 -5.82 21.17
C HIS A 279 -15.37 -7.34 21.10
N SER A 280 -14.68 -8.07 20.21
CA SER A 280 -14.96 -9.50 19.94
C SER A 280 -14.81 -10.41 21.18
N GLY A 281 -13.76 -10.21 21.99
CA GLY A 281 -13.62 -10.89 23.29
C GLY A 281 -14.71 -10.51 24.31
N GLY A 282 -15.19 -9.25 24.27
CA GLY A 282 -16.29 -8.77 25.10
C GLY A 282 -17.62 -9.40 24.70
N LEU A 283 -17.89 -9.51 23.40
CA LEU A 283 -19.04 -10.23 22.83
C LEU A 283 -19.10 -11.67 23.35
N LEU A 284 -18.00 -12.42 23.21
CA LEU A 284 -17.92 -13.79 23.70
C LEU A 284 -18.18 -13.88 25.22
N LEU A 285 -17.54 -13.02 26.01
CA LEU A 285 -17.69 -13.03 27.46
C LEU A 285 -19.10 -12.64 27.91
N ARG A 286 -19.73 -11.68 27.23
CA ARG A 286 -21.11 -11.26 27.49
C ARG A 286 -22.09 -12.40 27.23
N ARG A 287 -21.94 -13.10 26.10
CA ARG A 287 -22.78 -14.25 25.75
C ARG A 287 -22.51 -15.45 26.67
N ALA A 288 -21.24 -15.67 27.03
CA ALA A 288 -20.85 -16.69 28.00
C ALA A 288 -21.50 -16.51 29.38
N GLY A 289 -22.06 -15.35 29.73
CA GLY A 289 -22.88 -15.22 30.93
C GLY A 289 -24.02 -16.25 31.04
N ASN A 290 -24.50 -16.79 29.92
CA ASN A 290 -25.59 -17.76 29.85
C ASN A 290 -25.12 -19.20 29.55
N TRP A 291 -23.82 -19.43 29.37
CA TRP A 291 -23.29 -20.74 29.00
C TRP A 291 -22.83 -21.50 30.26
N PRO A 292 -23.22 -22.77 30.45
CA PRO A 292 -22.82 -23.54 31.64
C PRO A 292 -21.35 -23.99 31.62
N PHE A 293 -20.66 -23.79 30.49
CA PHE A 293 -19.32 -24.27 30.22
C PHE A 293 -18.24 -23.18 30.30
N LYS A 294 -16.97 -23.59 30.28
CA LYS A 294 -15.82 -22.68 30.43
C LYS A 294 -15.52 -21.93 29.12
N LEU A 295 -15.00 -20.71 29.25
CA LEU A 295 -14.46 -19.90 28.15
C LEU A 295 -12.99 -19.59 28.44
N LYS A 296 -12.11 -19.89 27.50
CA LYS A 296 -10.67 -19.64 27.60
C LYS A 296 -10.23 -18.76 26.43
N PHE A 297 -9.46 -17.72 26.73
CA PHE A 297 -8.78 -16.93 25.71
C PHE A 297 -7.31 -17.39 25.63
N LEU A 298 -6.84 -17.62 24.41
CA LEU A 298 -5.48 -18.03 24.09
C LEU A 298 -4.77 -16.91 23.31
N PRO A 299 -3.42 -16.87 23.36
CA PRO A 299 -2.63 -15.96 22.52
C PRO A 299 -2.94 -16.09 21.03
N ALA A 300 -2.51 -15.11 20.25
CA ALA A 300 -2.59 -15.18 18.80
C ALA A 300 -1.87 -16.42 18.29
N MET A 301 -2.56 -17.20 17.47
CA MET A 301 -2.05 -18.45 16.89
C MET A 301 -2.46 -18.55 15.42
N GLY A 302 -1.49 -18.92 14.58
CA GLY A 302 -1.73 -19.25 13.18
C GLY A 302 -2.50 -20.56 13.02
N LEU A 303 -2.90 -20.86 11.77
CA LEU A 303 -3.69 -22.06 11.46
C LEU A 303 -2.99 -23.37 11.89
N SER A 304 -1.67 -23.49 11.67
CA SER A 304 -0.91 -24.68 12.08
C SER A 304 -0.91 -24.89 13.60
N GLU A 305 -0.72 -23.81 14.36
CA GLU A 305 -0.68 -23.86 15.83
C GLU A 305 -2.07 -24.18 16.40
N LYS A 306 -3.14 -23.65 15.79
CA LYS A 306 -4.52 -24.01 16.11
C LYS A 306 -4.78 -25.51 15.86
N LEU A 307 -4.31 -26.08 14.76
CA LEU A 307 -4.44 -27.52 14.48
C LEU A 307 -3.68 -28.38 15.50
N ASP A 308 -2.45 -27.99 15.84
CA ASP A 308 -1.65 -28.67 16.86
C ASP A 308 -2.32 -28.60 18.24
N HIS A 309 -2.90 -27.46 18.59
CA HIS A 309 -3.69 -27.29 19.81
C HIS A 309 -4.88 -28.24 19.83
N VAL A 310 -5.66 -28.31 18.74
CA VAL A 310 -6.80 -29.22 18.64
C VAL A 310 -6.36 -30.68 18.79
N ALA A 311 -5.28 -31.07 18.10
CA ALA A 311 -4.74 -32.42 18.18
C ALA A 311 -4.29 -32.78 19.61
N ARG A 312 -3.54 -31.90 20.28
CA ARG A 312 -3.05 -32.11 21.66
C ARG A 312 -4.16 -32.12 22.70
N ALA A 313 -5.14 -31.22 22.56
CA ALA A 313 -6.26 -31.09 23.49
C ALA A 313 -7.34 -32.17 23.26
N GLY A 314 -7.32 -32.87 22.13
CA GLY A 314 -8.43 -33.74 21.72
C GLY A 314 -9.72 -32.96 21.50
N ALA A 315 -9.60 -31.71 21.03
CA ALA A 315 -10.72 -30.78 20.85
C ALA A 315 -11.46 -31.04 19.53
N LEU A 316 -12.61 -30.38 19.36
CA LEU A 316 -13.34 -30.28 18.12
C LEU A 316 -13.14 -28.88 17.53
N ALA A 317 -12.61 -28.79 16.30
CA ALA A 317 -12.48 -27.51 15.62
C ALA A 317 -13.86 -27.04 15.11
N VAL A 318 -14.16 -25.74 15.26
CA VAL A 318 -15.42 -25.14 14.78
C VAL A 318 -15.10 -24.01 13.81
N ILE A 319 -15.56 -24.13 12.56
CA ILE A 319 -15.33 -23.18 11.46
C ILE A 319 -16.70 -22.58 11.05
N PRO A 320 -17.16 -21.50 11.70
CA PRO A 320 -18.52 -20.99 11.58
C PRO A 320 -18.69 -19.97 10.44
N SER A 321 -17.85 -19.99 9.41
CA SER A 321 -17.79 -18.94 8.38
C SER A 321 -19.15 -18.67 7.70
N LEU A 322 -19.50 -17.41 7.50
CA LEU A 322 -20.63 -16.97 6.67
C LEU A 322 -20.25 -16.89 5.19
N ALA A 323 -18.97 -16.68 4.90
CA ALA A 323 -18.38 -16.73 3.56
C ALA A 323 -16.92 -17.21 3.66
N ALA A 324 -16.43 -17.90 2.64
CA ALA A 324 -15.03 -18.31 2.57
C ALA A 324 -14.55 -18.30 1.11
N SER A 325 -13.38 -17.72 0.85
CA SER A 325 -12.80 -17.61 -0.48
C SER A 325 -11.75 -18.69 -0.78
N THR A 326 -11.14 -19.29 0.23
CA THR A 326 -10.01 -20.23 0.12
C THR A 326 -10.35 -21.64 0.62
N GLY A 327 -11.16 -21.76 1.68
CA GLY A 327 -11.50 -23.05 2.31
C GLY A 327 -10.34 -23.68 3.10
N SER A 328 -9.31 -22.89 3.41
CA SER A 328 -8.03 -23.32 3.99
C SER A 328 -8.20 -24.12 5.29
N ALA A 329 -9.07 -23.65 6.20
CA ALA A 329 -9.29 -24.28 7.50
C ALA A 329 -9.86 -25.70 7.36
N VAL A 330 -10.90 -25.87 6.53
CA VAL A 330 -11.52 -27.18 6.28
C VAL A 330 -10.51 -28.15 5.65
N ALA A 331 -9.77 -27.67 4.64
CA ALA A 331 -8.72 -28.45 3.99
C ALA A 331 -7.66 -28.92 4.99
N ALA A 332 -7.19 -28.02 5.85
CA ALA A 332 -6.12 -28.31 6.80
C ALA A 332 -6.59 -29.26 7.90
N CYS A 333 -7.83 -29.15 8.40
CA CYS A 333 -8.39 -30.12 9.34
C CYS A 333 -8.45 -31.53 8.74
N ILE A 334 -8.89 -31.67 7.47
CA ILE A 334 -8.91 -32.97 6.76
C ILE A 334 -7.49 -33.53 6.63
N ALA A 335 -6.52 -32.71 6.19
CA ALA A 335 -5.15 -33.16 5.99
C ALA A 335 -4.48 -33.60 7.30
N ALA A 336 -4.74 -32.87 8.39
CA ALA A 336 -4.21 -33.17 9.72
C ALA A 336 -4.95 -34.33 10.43
N GLY A 337 -6.08 -34.81 9.88
CA GLY A 337 -6.91 -35.81 10.55
C GLY A 337 -7.55 -35.30 11.85
N VAL A 338 -7.81 -33.99 11.92
CA VAL A 338 -8.42 -33.31 13.07
C VAL A 338 -9.94 -33.26 12.91
N PRO A 339 -10.74 -33.66 13.92
CA PRO A 339 -12.20 -33.59 13.86
C PRO A 339 -12.68 -32.13 13.82
N PHE A 340 -13.70 -31.84 13.01
CA PHE A 340 -14.23 -30.48 12.88
C PHE A 340 -15.71 -30.44 12.53
N VAL A 341 -16.34 -29.31 12.84
CA VAL A 341 -17.66 -28.91 12.32
C VAL A 341 -17.50 -27.59 11.58
N ALA A 342 -18.00 -27.52 10.34
CA ALA A 342 -17.89 -26.33 9.52
C ALA A 342 -19.17 -26.02 8.75
N THR A 343 -19.36 -24.74 8.43
CA THR A 343 -20.38 -24.30 7.49
C THR A 343 -19.95 -24.60 6.05
N ASN A 344 -20.91 -24.81 5.16
CA ASN A 344 -20.69 -25.04 3.73
C ASN A 344 -20.51 -23.73 2.93
N ALA A 345 -20.10 -22.65 3.59
CA ALA A 345 -19.99 -21.33 2.99
C ALA A 345 -18.87 -21.28 1.95
N GLY A 346 -19.20 -20.93 0.70
CA GLY A 346 -18.23 -20.68 -0.36
C GLY A 346 -17.23 -21.82 -0.55
N ALA A 347 -15.94 -21.50 -0.48
CA ALA A 347 -14.84 -22.45 -0.70
C ALA A 347 -14.77 -23.57 0.36
N ASN A 348 -15.41 -23.43 1.53
CA ASN A 348 -15.49 -24.54 2.50
C ASN A 348 -16.16 -25.78 1.88
N ALA A 349 -17.20 -25.59 1.05
CA ALA A 349 -17.87 -26.68 0.35
C ALA A 349 -16.96 -27.39 -0.67
N GLU A 350 -16.00 -26.67 -1.27
CA GLU A 350 -15.02 -27.22 -2.22
C GLU A 350 -13.87 -27.95 -1.52
N ALA A 351 -13.51 -27.47 -0.33
CA ALA A 351 -12.48 -28.06 0.51
C ALA A 351 -12.93 -29.40 1.13
N TRP A 352 -14.22 -29.58 1.40
CA TRP A 352 -14.77 -30.83 1.94
C TRP A 352 -14.74 -31.98 0.93
N HIS A 353 -14.42 -33.19 1.39
CA HIS A 353 -14.31 -34.37 0.54
C HIS A 353 -15.07 -35.55 1.14
N ALA A 354 -15.97 -36.18 0.38
CA ALA A 354 -16.81 -37.29 0.86
C ALA A 354 -16.00 -38.50 1.36
N GLY A 355 -14.81 -38.73 0.80
CA GLY A 355 -13.90 -39.80 1.22
C GLY A 355 -13.21 -39.58 2.58
N SER A 356 -13.31 -38.39 3.18
CA SER A 356 -12.71 -38.12 4.49
C SER A 356 -13.50 -38.73 5.65
N ARG A 357 -14.70 -39.29 5.42
CA ARG A 357 -15.61 -39.79 6.48
C ARG A 357 -16.02 -38.73 7.51
N GLN A 358 -15.84 -37.45 7.20
CA GLN A 358 -16.43 -36.35 7.95
C GLN A 358 -17.92 -36.22 7.65
N PRO A 359 -18.74 -35.77 8.62
CA PRO A 359 -20.09 -35.33 8.34
C PRO A 359 -20.12 -34.26 7.24
N LYS A 360 -21.26 -34.15 6.56
CA LYS A 360 -21.47 -33.07 5.60
C LYS A 360 -21.46 -31.73 6.33
N LEU A 361 -20.87 -30.74 5.68
CA LEU A 361 -20.93 -29.36 6.12
C LEU A 361 -22.38 -28.87 6.18
N VAL A 362 -22.66 -27.96 7.10
CA VAL A 362 -24.01 -27.42 7.33
C VAL A 362 -24.18 -26.05 6.72
N GLU A 363 -25.42 -25.67 6.39
CA GLU A 363 -25.69 -24.27 6.01
C GLU A 363 -25.30 -23.31 7.15
N PRO A 364 -24.93 -22.04 6.85
CA PRO A 364 -24.59 -21.03 7.85
C PRO A 364 -25.83 -20.57 8.65
N ASP A 365 -26.30 -21.45 9.53
CA ASP A 365 -27.49 -21.31 10.35
C ASP A 365 -27.20 -21.80 11.78
N ALA A 366 -27.60 -21.01 12.78
CA ALA A 366 -27.25 -21.26 14.17
C ALA A 366 -27.81 -22.60 14.69
N SER A 367 -29.04 -22.97 14.31
CA SER A 367 -29.66 -24.22 14.76
C SER A 367 -28.99 -25.44 14.16
N ARG A 368 -28.64 -25.37 12.87
CA ARG A 368 -27.93 -26.46 12.18
C ARG A 368 -26.50 -26.61 12.69
N LEU A 369 -25.80 -25.50 12.91
CA LEU A 369 -24.46 -25.52 13.48
C LEU A 369 -24.45 -26.08 14.90
N ALA A 370 -25.37 -25.65 15.77
CA ALA A 370 -25.51 -26.18 17.13
C ALA A 370 -25.75 -27.70 17.15
N LYS A 371 -26.66 -28.19 16.29
CA LYS A 371 -26.95 -29.63 16.17
C LYS A 371 -25.73 -30.43 15.68
N ALA A 372 -24.98 -29.90 14.73
CA ALA A 372 -23.77 -30.54 14.23
C ALA A 372 -22.67 -30.60 15.29
N ILE A 373 -22.46 -29.51 16.03
CA ILE A 373 -21.51 -29.48 17.16
C ILE A 373 -21.92 -30.52 18.20
N LEU A 374 -23.19 -30.56 18.61
CA LEU A 374 -23.66 -31.50 19.63
C LEU A 374 -23.44 -32.97 19.21
N ALA A 375 -23.73 -33.31 17.95
CA ALA A 375 -23.53 -34.67 17.44
C ALA A 375 -22.05 -35.08 17.46
N GLU A 376 -21.14 -34.15 17.13
CA GLU A 376 -19.70 -34.42 17.07
C GLU A 376 -19.00 -34.33 18.44
N LEU A 377 -19.63 -33.73 19.46
CA LEU A 377 -19.11 -33.75 20.84
C LEU A 377 -19.18 -35.16 21.47
N GLU A 378 -20.25 -35.91 21.20
CA GLU A 378 -20.44 -37.27 21.74
C GLU A 378 -19.49 -38.28 21.12
N LYS A 379 -19.27 -38.19 19.81
CA LYS A 379 -18.39 -39.09 19.08
C LYS A 379 -17.74 -38.35 17.90
N PRO A 380 -16.60 -37.68 18.14
CA PRO A 380 -15.91 -36.93 17.10
C PRO A 380 -15.50 -37.85 15.96
N SER A 381 -16.07 -37.60 14.79
CA SER A 381 -15.67 -38.24 13.55
C SER A 381 -14.27 -37.75 13.23
N ARG A 382 -13.29 -38.65 13.14
CA ARG A 382 -11.94 -38.27 12.70
C ARG A 382 -11.85 -38.36 11.19
N PRO A 383 -11.38 -37.30 10.49
CA PRO A 383 -11.22 -37.37 9.06
C PRO A 383 -10.19 -38.44 8.73
N LEU A 384 -10.49 -39.31 7.77
CA LEU A 384 -9.45 -40.03 7.06
C LEU A 384 -8.63 -38.99 6.29
N PRO A 385 -7.31 -38.90 6.53
CA PRO A 385 -6.46 -38.01 5.76
C PRO A 385 -6.57 -38.37 4.28
N VAL A 386 -7.01 -37.40 3.49
CA VAL A 386 -6.99 -37.47 2.03
C VAL A 386 -5.85 -36.56 1.60
N ASP A 387 -4.74 -37.13 1.13
CA ASP A 387 -3.62 -36.34 0.64
C ASP A 387 -3.95 -35.71 -0.72
N ARG A 388 -4.60 -34.55 -0.68
CA ARG A 388 -4.72 -33.63 -1.83
C ARG A 388 -3.57 -32.63 -1.89
N THR A 389 -2.71 -32.59 -0.88
CA THR A 389 -1.58 -31.67 -0.80
C THR A 389 -0.61 -31.93 -1.94
N SER A 390 -0.33 -33.20 -2.24
CA SER A 390 0.49 -33.60 -3.39
C SER A 390 -0.09 -33.11 -4.72
N GLU A 391 -1.41 -33.22 -4.92
CA GLU A 391 -2.10 -32.73 -6.12
C GLU A 391 -2.02 -31.20 -6.26
N TRP A 392 -2.21 -30.47 -5.16
CA TRP A 392 -2.15 -29.01 -5.15
C TRP A 392 -0.74 -28.48 -5.38
N ARG A 393 0.27 -29.10 -4.74
CA ARG A 393 1.68 -28.80 -5.00
C ARG A 393 2.00 -28.99 -6.47
N GLN A 394 1.57 -30.11 -7.07
CA GLN A 394 1.78 -30.35 -8.48
C GLN A 394 1.08 -29.30 -9.36
N ALA A 395 -0.15 -28.89 -9.05
CA ALA A 395 -0.85 -27.85 -9.79
C ALA A 395 -0.10 -26.50 -9.78
N TRP A 396 0.51 -26.13 -8.65
CA TRP A 396 1.37 -24.95 -8.56
C TRP A 396 2.67 -25.13 -9.35
N LEU A 397 3.31 -26.30 -9.31
CA LEU A 397 4.50 -26.58 -10.11
C LEU A 397 4.21 -26.57 -11.62
N ASP A 398 3.05 -27.08 -12.03
CA ASP A 398 2.58 -27.08 -13.42
C ASP A 398 2.28 -25.66 -13.91
N SER A 399 1.93 -24.74 -13.01
CA SER A 399 1.72 -23.33 -13.34
C SER A 399 2.98 -22.67 -13.93
N ARG A 400 4.18 -23.19 -13.64
CA ARG A 400 5.45 -22.74 -14.25
C ARG A 400 5.46 -22.93 -15.77
N ALA A 401 4.71 -23.89 -16.29
CA ALA A 401 4.63 -24.18 -17.72
C ALA A 401 3.59 -23.32 -18.45
N LEU A 402 2.81 -22.50 -17.72
CA LEU A 402 1.83 -21.61 -18.32
C LEU A 402 2.55 -20.61 -19.23
N SER A 403 2.35 -20.79 -20.53
CA SER A 403 2.93 -19.91 -21.53
C SER A 403 2.23 -18.54 -21.47
N PRO A 404 2.95 -17.42 -21.64
CA PRO A 404 2.31 -16.13 -21.83
C PRO A 404 1.38 -16.21 -23.05
N THR A 405 0.14 -15.72 -22.90
CA THR A 405 -0.89 -15.89 -23.92
C THR A 405 -0.69 -14.88 -25.05
N LYS A 406 0.21 -15.19 -26.00
CA LYS A 406 0.53 -14.43 -27.22
C LYS A 406 0.88 -12.96 -26.98
N THR A 407 2.19 -12.71 -27.07
CA THR A 407 2.84 -11.47 -27.52
C THR A 407 1.91 -10.58 -28.35
N VAL A 408 1.77 -9.31 -27.94
CA VAL A 408 1.10 -8.24 -28.68
C VAL A 408 1.43 -8.43 -30.17
N ARG A 409 0.42 -8.78 -30.97
CA ARG A 409 0.59 -8.90 -32.42
C ARG A 409 1.12 -7.56 -32.91
N ARG A 410 2.41 -7.54 -33.25
CA ARG A 410 3.08 -6.41 -33.88
C ARG A 410 2.31 -6.13 -35.16
N ARG A 411 1.40 -5.15 -35.12
CA ARG A 411 0.72 -4.67 -36.33
C ARG A 411 1.84 -4.28 -37.31
N ALA A 412 1.69 -4.69 -38.57
CA ALA A 412 2.66 -4.39 -39.62
C ALA A 412 3.05 -2.91 -39.57
N ALA A 413 4.31 -2.60 -39.89
CA ALA A 413 4.86 -1.25 -39.87
C ALA A 413 4.08 -0.34 -40.84
N VAL A 414 3.03 0.30 -40.34
CA VAL A 414 2.43 1.48 -40.96
C VAL A 414 3.43 2.60 -40.77
N ALA A 415 3.59 3.46 -41.77
CA ALA A 415 4.42 4.66 -41.64
C ALA A 415 4.04 5.41 -40.34
N PRO A 416 5.03 5.90 -39.56
CA PRO A 416 4.75 6.57 -38.29
C PRO A 416 3.75 7.71 -38.50
N PRO A 417 2.67 7.79 -37.70
CA PRO A 417 1.64 8.82 -37.89
C PRO A 417 2.21 10.22 -37.68
N LEU A 418 1.67 11.22 -38.36
CA LEU A 418 1.96 12.61 -38.00
C LEU A 418 1.40 12.89 -36.59
N VAL A 419 2.25 13.40 -35.71
CA VAL A 419 1.87 13.84 -34.35
C VAL A 419 1.85 15.35 -34.32
N SER A 420 0.70 15.95 -33.97
CA SER A 420 0.60 17.38 -33.75
C SER A 420 0.84 17.70 -32.29
N ILE A 421 1.94 18.37 -31.98
CA ILE A 421 2.23 18.92 -30.66
C ILE A 421 1.56 20.29 -30.58
N VAL A 422 0.63 20.46 -29.64
CA VAL A 422 -0.09 21.71 -29.41
C VAL A 422 0.40 22.34 -28.13
N MET A 423 0.93 23.56 -28.23
CA MET A 423 1.48 24.32 -27.11
C MET A 423 0.81 25.69 -27.03
N ALA A 424 0.21 26.01 -25.89
CA ALA A 424 -0.38 27.32 -25.64
C ALA A 424 0.62 28.19 -24.86
N HIS A 425 0.79 29.43 -25.29
CA HIS A 425 1.78 30.35 -24.74
C HIS A 425 1.17 31.71 -24.44
N ARG A 426 1.60 32.31 -23.32
CA ARG A 426 1.41 33.74 -23.06
C ARG A 426 2.49 34.28 -22.14
N ASN A 427 3.29 35.24 -22.60
CA ASN A 427 4.20 36.03 -21.76
C ASN A 427 5.20 35.21 -20.89
N ARG A 428 5.70 34.07 -21.39
CA ARG A 428 6.66 33.21 -20.66
C ARG A 428 7.90 32.85 -21.50
N PRO A 429 8.63 33.82 -22.06
CA PRO A 429 9.63 33.58 -23.09
C PRO A 429 10.74 32.59 -22.67
N LEU A 430 11.18 32.64 -21.41
CA LEU A 430 12.19 31.73 -20.87
C LEU A 430 11.72 30.26 -20.86
N CYS A 431 10.49 30.04 -20.42
CA CYS A 431 9.90 28.70 -20.36
C CYS A 431 9.65 28.16 -21.77
N LEU A 432 9.07 28.99 -22.65
CA LEU A 432 8.79 28.62 -24.03
C LEU A 432 10.05 28.18 -24.79
N ARG A 433 11.18 28.87 -24.61
CA ARG A 433 12.46 28.45 -25.23
C ARG A 433 12.88 27.04 -24.82
N GLN A 434 12.73 26.70 -23.54
CA GLN A 434 13.09 25.38 -23.02
C GLN A 434 12.12 24.30 -23.53
N ALA A 435 10.82 24.62 -23.57
CA ALA A 435 9.79 23.70 -24.08
C ALA A 435 9.96 23.43 -25.59
N ILE A 436 10.26 24.45 -26.40
CA ILE A 436 10.57 24.28 -27.84
C ILE A 436 11.83 23.44 -28.03
N ALA A 437 12.90 23.73 -27.29
CA ALA A 437 14.14 22.93 -27.38
C ALA A 437 13.89 21.46 -27.05
N ALA A 438 13.03 21.16 -26.08
CA ALA A 438 12.61 19.80 -25.75
C ALA A 438 11.81 19.11 -26.87
N VAL A 439 10.99 19.87 -27.61
CA VAL A 439 10.28 19.39 -28.81
C VAL A 439 11.24 19.15 -29.98
N GLU A 440 12.23 20.03 -30.17
CA GLU A 440 13.28 19.86 -31.19
C GLU A 440 14.18 18.65 -30.93
N ALA A 441 14.39 18.30 -29.66
CA ALA A 441 15.20 17.15 -29.24
C ALA A 441 14.48 15.79 -29.33
N GLN A 442 13.23 15.75 -29.81
CA GLN A 442 12.49 14.50 -29.95
C GLN A 442 13.15 13.56 -30.97
N THR A 443 13.23 12.29 -30.58
CA THR A 443 13.70 11.18 -31.43
C THR A 443 12.66 10.72 -32.46
N TYR A 444 11.41 11.11 -32.28
CA TYR A 444 10.32 10.81 -33.20
C TYR A 444 10.46 11.61 -34.51
N SER A 445 10.30 10.96 -35.66
CA SER A 445 10.66 11.56 -36.96
C SER A 445 9.59 12.43 -37.62
N ARG A 446 8.35 12.41 -37.11
CA ARG A 446 7.21 13.14 -37.72
C ARG A 446 6.40 14.00 -36.74
N PRO A 447 7.02 14.84 -35.89
CA PRO A 447 6.30 15.83 -35.11
C PRO A 447 6.02 17.09 -35.93
N GLU A 448 4.86 17.69 -35.74
CA GLU A 448 4.62 19.10 -36.07
C GLU A 448 4.32 19.88 -34.80
N LEU A 449 4.89 21.07 -34.64
CA LEU A 449 4.54 21.97 -33.54
C LEU A 449 3.52 23.01 -34.01
N VAL A 450 2.43 23.13 -33.26
CA VAL A 450 1.41 24.17 -33.38
C VAL A 450 1.47 24.99 -32.10
N LEU A 451 2.22 26.08 -32.15
CA LEU A 451 2.33 27.05 -31.07
C LEU A 451 1.18 28.05 -31.15
N VAL A 452 0.43 28.24 -30.08
CA VAL A 452 -0.69 29.18 -30.01
C VAL A 452 -0.34 30.28 -29.02
N ASP A 453 -0.13 31.48 -29.52
CA ASP A 453 0.08 32.67 -28.70
C ASP A 453 -1.26 33.27 -28.30
N ASP A 454 -1.64 33.12 -27.03
CA ASP A 454 -2.91 33.56 -26.46
C ASP A 454 -2.86 35.04 -26.02
N GLY A 455 -2.43 35.90 -26.96
CA GLY A 455 -2.36 37.34 -26.76
C GLY A 455 -1.22 37.77 -25.85
N SER A 456 0.02 37.39 -26.18
CA SER A 456 1.20 37.96 -25.51
C SER A 456 1.31 39.46 -25.80
N ASP A 457 1.49 40.24 -24.74
CA ASP A 457 1.60 41.69 -24.76
C ASP A 457 2.97 42.18 -24.26
N GLN A 458 3.79 41.29 -23.70
CA GLN A 458 5.16 41.61 -23.31
C GLN A 458 6.06 41.66 -24.54
N GLN A 459 6.82 42.76 -24.67
CA GLN A 459 7.71 42.98 -25.80
C GLN A 459 8.74 41.86 -25.98
N GLU A 460 9.20 41.24 -24.90
CA GLU A 460 10.11 40.09 -24.97
C GLU A 460 9.47 38.85 -25.61
N ALA A 461 8.23 38.53 -25.24
CA ALA A 461 7.48 37.42 -25.82
C ALA A 461 7.20 37.66 -27.32
N ILE A 462 6.75 38.88 -27.67
CA ILE A 462 6.51 39.28 -29.07
C ILE A 462 7.80 39.11 -29.91
N ARG A 463 8.93 39.64 -29.45
CA ARG A 463 10.22 39.50 -30.14
C ARG A 463 10.65 38.05 -30.30
N LEU A 464 10.44 37.22 -29.27
CA LEU A 464 10.74 35.80 -29.34
C LEU A 464 9.91 35.13 -30.45
N LEU A 465 8.59 35.36 -30.49
CA LEU A 465 7.71 34.79 -31.50
C LEU A 465 8.10 35.24 -32.92
N ASP A 466 8.42 36.52 -33.11
CA ASP A 466 8.90 37.06 -34.39
C ASP A 466 10.19 36.39 -34.86
N THR A 467 11.09 36.07 -33.92
CA THR A 467 12.36 35.39 -34.21
C THR A 467 12.15 33.91 -34.56
N LEU A 468 11.17 33.24 -33.96
CA LEU A 468 10.88 31.82 -34.19
C LEU A 468 10.14 31.56 -35.50
N GLU A 469 9.30 32.51 -35.94
CA GLU A 469 8.38 32.37 -37.07
C GLU A 469 9.05 31.83 -38.36
N PRO A 470 10.22 32.35 -38.83
CA PRO A 470 10.85 31.84 -40.05
C PRO A 470 11.27 30.37 -39.94
N ALA A 471 11.87 29.97 -38.80
CA ALA A 471 12.31 28.60 -38.55
C ALA A 471 11.12 27.64 -38.44
N PHE A 472 10.02 28.08 -37.82
CA PHE A 472 8.79 27.31 -37.75
C PHE A 472 8.22 27.04 -39.14
N ARG A 473 8.15 28.06 -40.01
CA ARG A 473 7.68 27.91 -41.39
C ARG A 473 8.55 26.94 -42.20
N GLN A 474 9.87 27.02 -42.06
CA GLN A 474 10.81 26.11 -42.75
C GLN A 474 10.58 24.64 -42.37
N ARG A 475 10.21 24.36 -41.11
CA ARG A 475 9.88 23.01 -40.63
C ARG A 475 8.44 22.57 -40.91
N GLY A 476 7.62 23.45 -41.49
CA GLY A 476 6.18 23.22 -41.66
C GLY A 476 5.38 23.28 -40.35
N TRP A 477 5.96 23.85 -39.29
CA TRP A 477 5.31 24.15 -38.02
C TRP A 477 4.51 25.45 -38.12
N LYS A 478 3.70 25.75 -37.10
CA LYS A 478 2.80 26.92 -37.10
C LYS A 478 2.91 27.71 -35.80
N ILE A 479 2.83 29.03 -35.92
CA ILE A 479 2.54 29.94 -34.81
C ILE A 479 1.18 30.58 -35.10
N LEU A 480 0.22 30.43 -34.18
CA LEU A 480 -1.11 31.01 -34.28
C LEU A 480 -1.22 32.14 -33.26
N ARG A 481 -1.21 33.39 -33.72
CA ARG A 481 -1.42 34.56 -32.86
C ARG A 481 -2.91 34.86 -32.79
N ARG A 482 -3.42 35.04 -31.58
CA ARG A 482 -4.83 35.33 -31.33
C ARG A 482 -5.00 36.33 -30.18
N PRO A 483 -6.15 37.03 -30.09
CA PRO A 483 -6.49 37.78 -28.89
C PRO A 483 -6.55 36.85 -27.67
N HIS A 484 -6.25 37.38 -26.49
CA HIS A 484 -6.31 36.62 -25.24
C HIS A 484 -7.75 36.14 -24.97
N GLN A 485 -7.96 34.82 -24.98
CA GLN A 485 -9.24 34.20 -24.59
C GLN A 485 -9.02 32.96 -23.71
N HIS A 486 -7.93 32.96 -22.93
CA HIS A 486 -7.56 31.94 -21.96
C HIS A 486 -7.16 30.58 -22.55
N LEU A 487 -6.62 29.73 -21.67
CA LEU A 487 -5.91 28.50 -22.01
C LEU A 487 -6.78 27.49 -22.78
N GLY A 488 -8.04 27.30 -22.39
CA GLY A 488 -8.96 26.39 -23.07
C GLY A 488 -9.17 26.75 -24.55
N ALA A 489 -9.44 28.02 -24.84
CA ALA A 489 -9.61 28.50 -26.21
C ALA A 489 -8.32 28.39 -27.03
N ALA A 490 -7.16 28.64 -26.42
CA ALA A 490 -5.85 28.46 -27.05
C ALA A 490 -5.60 26.98 -27.42
N ARG A 491 -5.83 26.05 -26.49
CA ARG A 491 -5.73 24.60 -26.74
C ARG A 491 -6.68 24.15 -27.87
N ASN A 492 -7.92 24.66 -27.87
CA ASN A 492 -8.90 24.35 -28.91
C ASN A 492 -8.50 24.90 -30.28
N ALA A 493 -7.96 26.11 -30.36
CA ALA A 493 -7.43 26.68 -31.60
C ALA A 493 -6.29 25.84 -32.17
N GLY A 494 -5.36 25.41 -31.31
CA GLY A 494 -4.28 24.50 -31.69
C GLY A 494 -4.79 23.14 -32.17
N ALA A 495 -5.73 22.54 -31.45
CA ALA A 495 -6.35 21.25 -31.82
C ALA A 495 -7.08 21.33 -33.18
N ARG A 496 -7.74 22.45 -33.50
CA ARG A 496 -8.39 22.67 -34.80
C ARG A 496 -7.38 22.84 -35.94
N ALA A 497 -6.23 23.45 -35.66
CA ALA A 497 -5.18 23.72 -36.65
C ALA A 497 -4.19 22.55 -36.88
N ALA A 498 -4.20 21.58 -35.97
CA ALA A 498 -3.44 20.34 -36.07
C ALA A 498 -3.76 19.58 -37.36
N ARG A 499 -2.80 18.83 -37.91
CA ARG A 499 -2.97 17.91 -39.07
C ARG A 499 -2.79 16.43 -38.72
N GLY A 500 -2.14 16.13 -37.60
CA GLY A 500 -1.89 14.78 -37.10
C GLY A 500 -3.15 14.06 -36.62
N ALA A 501 -3.20 12.75 -36.83
CA ALA A 501 -4.26 11.90 -36.27
C ALA A 501 -4.17 11.79 -34.74
N LEU A 502 -2.97 11.99 -34.21
CA LEU A 502 -2.65 12.06 -32.79
C LEU A 502 -2.25 13.49 -32.46
N ILE A 503 -2.80 14.03 -31.37
CA ILE A 503 -2.52 15.38 -30.89
C ILE A 503 -1.93 15.24 -29.49
N LEU A 504 -0.69 15.70 -29.29
CA LEU A 504 -0.04 15.77 -27.98
C LEU A 504 -0.11 17.21 -27.49
N PHE A 505 -0.78 17.44 -26.37
CA PHE A 505 -0.72 18.74 -25.72
C PHE A 505 0.56 18.81 -24.87
N VAL A 506 1.21 19.98 -24.86
CA VAL A 506 2.39 20.24 -24.03
C VAL A 506 2.28 21.66 -23.49
N ASP A 507 2.44 21.82 -22.18
CA ASP A 507 2.46 23.15 -21.57
C ASP A 507 3.78 23.88 -21.85
N ASP A 508 3.73 25.21 -21.99
CA ASP A 508 4.89 26.03 -22.36
C ASP A 508 5.97 26.15 -21.28
N ASP A 509 5.70 25.63 -20.08
CA ASP A 509 6.61 25.55 -18.93
C ASP A 509 7.12 24.15 -18.62
N ASN A 510 6.68 23.14 -19.38
CA ASN A 510 7.12 21.76 -19.28
C ASN A 510 8.11 21.41 -20.40
N ALA A 511 8.95 20.39 -20.15
CA ALA A 511 9.95 19.94 -21.11
C ALA A 511 9.86 18.43 -21.32
N LEU A 512 9.50 18.02 -22.54
CA LEU A 512 9.46 16.61 -22.94
C LEU A 512 10.85 15.97 -22.90
N PHE A 513 10.90 14.70 -22.53
CA PHE A 513 12.10 13.89 -22.72
C PHE A 513 12.27 13.48 -24.19
N PRO A 514 13.51 13.28 -24.69
CA PRO A 514 13.77 12.96 -26.10
C PRO A 514 12.96 11.78 -26.68
N GLU A 515 12.60 10.81 -25.86
CA GLU A 515 11.85 9.61 -26.22
C GLU A 515 10.33 9.73 -26.01
N ALA A 516 9.84 10.85 -25.48
CA ALA A 516 8.46 10.99 -25.00
C ALA A 516 7.42 10.74 -26.10
N VAL A 517 7.57 11.37 -27.26
CA VAL A 517 6.61 11.21 -28.37
C VAL A 517 6.57 9.77 -28.88
N ASP A 518 7.71 9.07 -28.95
CA ASP A 518 7.75 7.66 -29.36
C ASP A 518 6.99 6.77 -28.37
N HIS A 519 7.18 7.00 -27.07
CA HIS A 519 6.45 6.28 -26.01
C HIS A 519 4.94 6.51 -26.11
N PHE A 520 4.48 7.76 -26.31
CA PHE A 520 3.06 8.04 -26.49
C PHE A 520 2.49 7.36 -27.76
N VAL A 521 3.18 7.46 -28.90
CA VAL A 521 2.72 6.83 -30.16
C VAL A 521 2.64 5.31 -30.01
N ARG A 522 3.65 4.70 -29.37
CA ARG A 522 3.68 3.27 -29.07
C ARG A 522 2.52 2.87 -28.17
N ALA A 523 2.31 3.58 -27.07
CA ALA A 523 1.24 3.31 -26.12
C ALA A 523 -0.15 3.42 -26.78
N MET A 524 -0.37 4.44 -27.61
CA MET A 524 -1.60 4.60 -28.38
C MET A 524 -1.83 3.43 -29.35
N ALA A 525 -0.76 2.88 -29.93
CA ALA A 525 -0.84 1.77 -30.88
C ALA A 525 -1.06 0.41 -30.19
N THR A 526 -0.37 0.12 -29.09
CA THR A 526 -0.41 -1.20 -28.41
C THR A 526 -1.62 -1.34 -27.50
N SER A 527 -1.97 -0.28 -26.75
CA SER A 527 -3.10 -0.32 -25.82
C SER A 527 -4.44 -0.09 -26.52
N GLY A 528 -4.45 0.54 -27.70
CA GLY A 528 -5.69 1.00 -28.33
C GLY A 528 -6.40 2.09 -27.54
N ALA A 529 -5.68 2.84 -26.70
CA ALA A 529 -6.22 3.99 -25.98
C ALA A 529 -6.72 5.09 -26.92
N ASP A 530 -7.68 5.86 -26.42
CA ASP A 530 -8.17 7.10 -27.01
C ASP A 530 -7.38 8.31 -26.50
N ILE A 531 -6.91 8.21 -25.25
CA ILE A 531 -6.07 9.20 -24.57
C ILE A 531 -4.97 8.46 -23.82
N CYS A 532 -3.71 8.88 -23.99
CA CYS A 532 -2.60 8.47 -23.14
C CYS A 532 -2.07 9.66 -22.34
N THR A 533 -1.90 9.45 -21.05
CA THR A 533 -1.20 10.34 -20.12
C THR A 533 0.11 9.67 -19.68
N ALA A 534 0.94 10.31 -18.86
CA ALA A 534 2.17 9.69 -18.38
C ALA A 534 2.51 10.14 -16.95
N PHE A 535 3.51 9.51 -16.34
CA PHE A 535 4.12 10.08 -15.14
C PHE A 535 4.98 11.29 -15.53
N GLN A 536 5.32 12.08 -14.52
CA GLN A 536 6.09 13.30 -14.66
C GLN A 536 7.16 13.38 -13.58
N LEU A 537 8.30 14.01 -13.91
CA LEU A 537 9.27 14.43 -12.91
C LEU A 537 9.03 15.89 -12.56
N ILE A 538 8.74 16.16 -11.30
CA ILE A 538 8.52 17.53 -10.83
C ILE A 538 9.84 18.25 -10.55
N PHE A 539 9.89 19.53 -10.89
CA PHE A 539 10.98 20.44 -10.50
C PHE A 539 10.44 21.85 -10.23
N TYR A 540 11.26 22.71 -9.64
CA TYR A 540 10.82 24.00 -9.08
C TYR A 540 11.59 25.21 -9.59
N GLU A 541 12.75 24.99 -10.21
CA GLU A 541 13.66 26.00 -10.70
C GLU A 541 13.18 26.66 -12.00
N ASP A 542 13.84 27.74 -12.43
CA ASP A 542 13.59 28.43 -13.70
C ASP A 542 14.20 27.71 -14.91
N PHE A 543 15.19 26.85 -14.68
CA PHE A 543 15.83 26.05 -15.72
C PHE A 543 15.52 24.57 -15.52
N VAL A 544 15.23 23.88 -16.62
CA VAL A 544 15.04 22.43 -16.66
C VAL A 544 16.32 21.75 -16.16
N PRO A 545 16.23 20.81 -15.21
CA PRO A 545 17.39 20.06 -14.74
C PRO A 545 18.06 19.26 -15.85
N GLN A 546 19.38 19.09 -15.76
CA GLN A 546 20.15 18.29 -16.72
C GLN A 546 20.03 16.79 -16.44
N ASP A 547 19.94 16.40 -15.16
CA ASP A 547 19.83 15.01 -14.74
C ASP A 547 18.40 14.71 -14.28
N ARG A 548 17.86 13.56 -14.72
CA ARG A 548 16.55 13.06 -14.29
C ARG A 548 16.56 12.60 -12.84
N ALA A 549 17.72 12.25 -12.29
CA ALA A 549 17.87 11.91 -10.88
C ALA A 549 17.51 13.07 -9.92
N ASP A 550 17.48 14.31 -10.42
CA ASP A 550 17.07 15.48 -9.63
C ASP A 550 15.53 15.61 -9.50
N GLY A 551 14.78 14.78 -10.23
CA GLY A 551 13.32 14.82 -10.29
C GLY A 551 12.62 13.83 -9.37
N LEU A 552 11.39 14.16 -8.98
CA LEU A 552 10.53 13.26 -8.20
C LEU A 552 9.21 12.99 -8.94
N VAL A 553 8.72 11.76 -8.86
CA VAL A 553 7.35 11.39 -9.25
C VAL A 553 6.42 11.64 -8.07
N GLN A 554 5.58 12.67 -8.17
CA GLN A 554 4.58 13.01 -7.12
C GLN A 554 3.15 12.69 -7.54
N TYR A 555 2.93 12.31 -8.80
CA TYR A 555 1.60 12.06 -9.34
C TYR A 555 1.60 10.75 -10.13
N LEU A 556 0.74 9.82 -9.69
CA LEU A 556 0.60 8.47 -10.23
C LEU A 556 -0.83 8.26 -10.74
N PRO A 557 -1.19 8.82 -11.91
CA PRO A 557 -2.51 8.63 -12.48
C PRO A 557 -2.79 7.16 -12.78
N LEU A 558 -4.01 6.73 -12.48
CA LEU A 558 -4.51 5.38 -12.73
C LEU A 558 -5.26 5.29 -14.09
N GLY A 559 -5.87 6.38 -14.55
CA GLY A 559 -6.76 6.36 -15.71
C GLY A 559 -8.16 5.80 -15.39
N GLY A 560 -8.52 5.79 -14.11
CA GLY A 560 -9.78 5.30 -13.55
C GLY A 560 -9.61 4.96 -12.05
N PRO A 561 -10.65 4.49 -11.35
CA PRO A 561 -12.04 4.42 -11.78
C PRO A 561 -12.72 5.80 -11.76
N ASP A 562 -13.77 5.98 -12.55
CA ASP A 562 -14.44 7.28 -12.73
C ASP A 562 -14.99 7.85 -11.41
N ALA A 563 -15.45 6.99 -10.50
CA ALA A 563 -15.96 7.42 -9.20
C ALA A 563 -14.93 8.23 -8.40
N LEU A 564 -13.65 7.82 -8.46
CA LEU A 564 -12.55 8.58 -7.87
C LEU A 564 -12.20 9.81 -8.69
N GLY A 565 -12.41 9.78 -10.01
CA GLY A 565 -12.28 10.92 -10.90
C GLY A 565 -13.17 12.11 -10.55
N LEU A 566 -14.27 11.92 -9.81
CA LEU A 566 -15.05 13.02 -9.24
C LEU A 566 -14.37 13.62 -8.00
N ILE A 567 -13.56 12.88 -7.25
CA ILE A 567 -12.98 13.25 -5.94
C ILE A 567 -11.55 13.80 -6.08
N HIS A 568 -10.73 13.22 -6.92
CA HIS A 568 -9.39 13.69 -7.29
C HIS A 568 -9.06 13.31 -8.74
N ASN A 569 -8.10 14.00 -9.36
CA ASN A 569 -7.77 13.73 -10.75
C ASN A 569 -7.02 12.40 -10.85
N VAL A 570 -7.69 11.32 -11.27
CA VAL A 570 -7.07 10.01 -11.50
C VAL A 570 -6.54 9.82 -12.91
N TYR A 571 -6.80 10.77 -13.83
CA TYR A 571 -6.64 10.54 -15.27
C TYR A 571 -5.24 10.91 -15.80
N GLY A 572 -4.60 11.90 -15.19
CA GLY A 572 -3.35 12.51 -15.64
C GLY A 572 -3.51 14.01 -15.89
N ASP A 573 -2.43 14.68 -16.28
CA ASP A 573 -2.45 16.10 -16.62
C ASP A 573 -2.50 16.36 -18.13
N ALA A 574 -2.56 17.63 -18.50
CA ALA A 574 -2.69 18.12 -19.86
C ALA A 574 -1.59 17.68 -20.82
N ASN A 575 -0.41 17.22 -20.36
CA ASN A 575 0.68 16.73 -21.21
C ASN A 575 0.37 15.32 -21.75
N ALA A 576 -0.72 15.23 -22.51
CA ALA A 576 -1.39 14.00 -22.90
C ALA A 576 -1.57 13.90 -24.42
N MET A 577 -1.44 12.67 -24.94
CA MET A 577 -1.72 12.36 -26.33
C MET A 577 -3.16 11.92 -26.50
N VAL A 578 -3.89 12.60 -27.38
CA VAL A 578 -5.32 12.40 -27.64
C VAL A 578 -5.53 12.05 -29.12
N ARG A 579 -6.37 11.05 -29.43
CA ARG A 579 -6.81 10.86 -30.82
C ARG A 579 -7.67 12.03 -31.24
N ARG A 580 -7.44 12.56 -32.44
CA ARG A 580 -8.28 13.63 -33.00
C ARG A 580 -9.77 13.29 -32.96
N SER A 581 -10.14 12.03 -33.16
CA SER A 581 -11.53 11.56 -33.14
C SER A 581 -12.25 11.74 -31.79
N VAL A 582 -11.51 11.92 -30.69
CA VAL A 582 -12.08 12.16 -29.36
C VAL A 582 -12.86 13.48 -29.32
N PHE A 583 -12.35 14.53 -29.94
CA PHE A 583 -13.00 15.85 -29.96
C PHE A 583 -14.39 15.81 -30.62
N SER A 584 -14.59 14.94 -31.61
CA SER A 584 -15.90 14.71 -32.23
C SER A 584 -16.87 13.90 -31.35
N ARG A 585 -16.37 13.19 -30.33
CA ARG A 585 -17.21 12.39 -29.42
C ARG A 585 -17.60 13.13 -28.16
N VAL A 586 -16.68 13.89 -27.57
CA VAL A 586 -16.94 14.58 -26.29
C VAL A 586 -16.88 16.09 -26.40
N GLY A 587 -16.51 16.65 -27.55
CA GLY A 587 -16.31 18.08 -27.73
C GLY A 587 -14.89 18.52 -27.38
N PHE A 588 -14.70 19.84 -27.29
CA PHE A 588 -13.43 20.49 -27.02
C PHE A 588 -13.21 20.77 -25.52
N PHE A 589 -12.09 21.40 -25.13
CA PHE A 589 -11.89 21.88 -23.77
C PHE A 589 -12.85 23.03 -23.46
N SER A 590 -13.26 23.19 -22.20
CA SER A 590 -14.03 24.36 -21.77
C SER A 590 -13.27 25.65 -22.09
N GLU A 591 -13.94 26.65 -22.66
CA GLU A 591 -13.37 27.98 -22.95
C GLU A 591 -13.77 29.00 -21.87
N GLN A 592 -14.26 28.55 -20.71
CA GLN A 592 -14.69 29.43 -19.63
C GLN A 592 -13.52 30.28 -19.09
N PRO A 593 -13.68 31.61 -19.02
CA PRO A 593 -12.68 32.49 -18.42
C PRO A 593 -12.30 32.10 -17.00
N GLY A 594 -11.00 32.08 -16.69
CA GLY A 594 -10.46 31.83 -15.36
C GLY A 594 -10.51 30.36 -14.89
N TYR A 595 -11.04 29.44 -15.69
CA TYR A 595 -11.03 28.01 -15.37
C TYR A 595 -9.62 27.44 -15.45
N ALA A 596 -9.20 26.61 -14.49
CA ALA A 596 -7.83 26.08 -14.44
C ALA A 596 -7.72 24.56 -14.69
N MET A 597 -8.80 23.79 -14.49
CA MET A 597 -8.78 22.31 -14.52
C MET A 597 -9.29 21.72 -15.84
N HIS A 598 -8.93 22.34 -16.96
CA HIS A 598 -9.38 21.98 -18.30
C HIS A 598 -9.15 20.50 -18.66
N ASP A 599 -7.98 19.99 -18.29
CA ASP A 599 -7.56 18.61 -18.52
C ASP A 599 -8.41 17.62 -17.73
N TRP A 600 -8.58 17.86 -16.43
CA TRP A 600 -9.39 17.00 -15.58
C TRP A 600 -10.84 16.87 -16.08
N GLU A 601 -11.51 18.00 -16.35
CA GLU A 601 -12.89 17.97 -16.85
C GLU A 601 -13.01 17.30 -18.22
N PHE A 602 -12.06 17.56 -19.13
CA PHE A 602 -12.04 16.92 -20.44
C PHE A 602 -11.83 15.41 -20.34
N PHE A 603 -10.91 14.96 -19.46
CA PHE A 603 -10.67 13.54 -19.22
C PHE A 603 -11.84 12.87 -18.50
N ALA A 604 -12.50 13.54 -17.56
CA ALA A 604 -13.72 13.04 -16.92
C ALA A 604 -14.82 12.80 -17.96
N ARG A 605 -15.12 13.77 -18.83
CA ARG A 605 -16.07 13.58 -19.93
C ARG A 605 -15.68 12.45 -20.86
N ALA A 606 -14.39 12.35 -21.20
CA ALA A 606 -13.89 11.27 -22.05
C ALA A 606 -14.13 9.89 -21.42
N SER A 607 -13.73 9.72 -20.16
CA SER A 607 -13.88 8.46 -19.43
C SER A 607 -15.35 8.07 -19.27
N LEU A 608 -16.21 9.01 -18.85
CA LEU A 608 -17.65 8.81 -18.71
C LEU A 608 -18.36 8.49 -20.04
N ALA A 609 -17.81 8.93 -21.18
CA ALA A 609 -18.26 8.55 -22.53
C ALA A 609 -17.74 7.18 -23.00
N GLY A 610 -17.08 6.42 -22.12
CA GLY A 610 -16.50 5.11 -22.38
C GLY A 610 -15.23 5.15 -23.23
N LEU A 611 -14.54 6.30 -23.30
CA LEU A 611 -13.24 6.41 -23.96
C LEU A 611 -12.14 5.85 -23.07
N LYS A 612 -11.16 5.20 -23.70
CA LYS A 612 -10.09 4.52 -23.00
C LYS A 612 -8.93 5.47 -22.70
N ILE A 613 -8.76 5.84 -21.43
CA ILE A 613 -7.62 6.62 -20.93
C ILE A 613 -6.56 5.66 -20.38
N ARG A 614 -5.30 5.79 -20.81
CA ARG A 614 -4.20 4.92 -20.36
C ARG A 614 -2.96 5.72 -19.97
N PRO A 615 -2.65 5.81 -18.67
CA PRO A 615 -1.38 6.32 -18.21
C PRO A 615 -0.23 5.42 -18.66
N ILE A 616 0.84 6.02 -19.13
CA ILE A 616 2.12 5.38 -19.35
C ILE A 616 2.87 5.49 -18.01
N PRO A 617 3.17 4.37 -17.32
CA PRO A 617 3.81 4.41 -16.00
C PRO A 617 5.33 4.66 -16.14
N LYS A 618 5.69 5.71 -16.87
CA LYS A 618 7.05 6.20 -17.08
C LYS A 618 7.05 7.72 -17.02
N PRO A 619 8.06 8.34 -16.38
CA PRO A 619 8.23 9.78 -16.48
C PRO A 619 8.64 10.14 -17.91
N LEU A 620 7.85 10.97 -18.59
CA LEU A 620 8.10 11.37 -19.99
C LEU A 620 8.37 12.87 -20.17
N TYR A 621 8.28 13.66 -19.10
CA TYR A 621 8.57 15.08 -19.13
C TYR A 621 8.90 15.62 -17.74
N TRP A 622 9.57 16.76 -17.76
CA TRP A 622 9.71 17.66 -16.63
C TRP A 622 8.46 18.51 -16.47
N TYR A 623 7.83 18.42 -15.29
CA TYR A 623 6.71 19.26 -14.88
C TYR A 623 7.17 20.38 -13.95
N ARG A 624 7.02 21.63 -14.39
CA ARG A 624 7.45 22.78 -13.61
C ARG A 624 6.35 23.22 -12.66
N SER A 625 6.61 23.16 -11.36
CA SER A 625 5.65 23.62 -10.35
C SER A 625 6.13 24.91 -9.69
N LYS A 626 5.40 26.02 -9.84
CA LYS A 626 5.64 27.27 -9.11
C LYS A 626 4.50 27.63 -8.16
N PRO A 627 4.75 28.35 -7.03
CA PRO A 627 3.70 28.77 -6.10
C PRO A 627 2.60 29.64 -6.74
N ASP A 628 2.96 30.41 -7.76
CA ASP A 628 2.09 31.30 -8.53
C ASP A 628 1.41 30.62 -9.73
N SER A 629 1.66 29.32 -9.94
CA SER A 629 1.03 28.56 -11.03
C SER A 629 -0.49 28.58 -10.93
N MET A 630 -1.15 28.59 -12.09
CA MET A 630 -2.61 28.67 -12.21
C MET A 630 -3.35 27.62 -11.36
N PHE A 631 -2.83 26.40 -11.29
CA PHE A 631 -3.39 25.33 -10.46
C PHE A 631 -3.35 25.63 -8.95
N ARG A 632 -2.37 26.41 -8.47
CA ARG A 632 -2.19 26.74 -7.04
C ARG A 632 -2.88 28.02 -6.62
N THR A 633 -3.16 28.92 -7.55
CA THR A 633 -3.69 30.26 -7.26
C THR A 633 -5.15 30.44 -7.67
N SER A 634 -5.74 29.50 -8.42
CA SER A 634 -7.15 29.56 -8.83
C SER A 634 -8.11 29.11 -7.73
N ASN A 635 -9.35 29.58 -7.80
CA ASN A 635 -10.39 29.22 -6.85
C ASN A 635 -10.85 27.77 -7.04
N TRP A 636 -10.75 26.95 -5.99
CA TRP A 636 -11.09 25.53 -6.06
C TRP A 636 -12.59 25.26 -6.28
N TYR A 637 -13.48 26.10 -5.77
CA TYR A 637 -14.93 25.96 -6.00
C TYR A 637 -15.28 26.13 -7.48
N ASP A 638 -14.79 27.21 -8.10
CA ASP A 638 -15.01 27.45 -9.53
C ASP A 638 -14.37 26.38 -10.41
N ASN A 639 -13.23 25.83 -9.98
CA ASN A 639 -12.59 24.73 -10.69
C ASN A 639 -13.32 23.39 -10.54
N ARG A 640 -14.02 23.16 -9.43
CA ARG A 640 -14.73 21.90 -9.20
C ARG A 640 -16.06 21.83 -9.91
N ARG A 641 -16.77 22.97 -10.04
CA ARG A 641 -18.12 23.01 -10.60
C ARG A 641 -18.21 22.37 -12.01
N PRO A 642 -17.35 22.70 -13.00
CA PRO A 642 -17.40 22.04 -14.30
C PRO A 642 -17.09 20.54 -14.25
N VAL A 643 -16.24 20.10 -13.32
CA VAL A 643 -15.98 18.66 -13.12
C VAL A 643 -17.24 17.99 -12.59
N ILE A 644 -17.91 18.55 -11.58
CA ILE A 644 -19.18 18.04 -11.04
C ILE A 644 -20.23 17.95 -12.14
N ASP A 645 -20.36 18.99 -12.96
CA ASP A 645 -21.33 19.05 -14.06
C ASP A 645 -21.10 17.91 -15.07
N ALA A 646 -19.85 17.55 -15.36
CA ALA A 646 -19.53 16.40 -16.21
C ALA A 646 -20.05 15.06 -15.65
N PHE A 647 -20.11 14.91 -14.33
CA PHE A 647 -20.67 13.73 -13.65
C PHE A 647 -22.19 13.76 -13.50
N GLY A 648 -22.87 14.85 -13.90
CA GLY A 648 -24.33 14.95 -13.83
C GLY A 648 -25.08 13.91 -14.67
N SER A 649 -24.42 13.34 -15.69
CA SER A 649 -24.92 12.23 -16.52
C SER A 649 -24.08 10.95 -16.38
N ALA A 650 -23.41 10.76 -15.23
CA ALA A 650 -22.55 9.62 -15.01
C ALA A 650 -23.32 8.28 -15.14
N PRO A 651 -22.66 7.21 -15.63
CA PRO A 651 -23.27 5.89 -15.69
C PRO A 651 -23.75 5.41 -14.30
N PRO A 652 -24.83 4.61 -14.22
CA PRO A 652 -25.42 4.18 -12.95
C PRO A 652 -24.43 3.53 -11.97
N ASP A 653 -23.46 2.76 -12.48
CA ASP A 653 -22.44 2.11 -11.64
C ASP A 653 -21.48 3.12 -11.01
N VAL A 654 -21.10 4.17 -11.74
CA VAL A 654 -20.26 5.27 -11.24
C VAL A 654 -21.00 6.04 -10.16
N SER A 655 -22.26 6.40 -10.42
CA SER A 655 -23.12 7.05 -9.42
C SER A 655 -23.31 6.19 -8.17
N ARG A 656 -23.47 4.87 -8.32
CA ARG A 656 -23.59 3.94 -7.19
C ARG A 656 -22.35 3.98 -6.29
N GLN A 657 -21.15 3.94 -6.86
CA GLN A 657 -19.89 4.01 -6.09
C GLN A 657 -19.73 5.36 -5.36
N ILE A 658 -20.11 6.47 -5.99
CA ILE A 658 -20.09 7.79 -5.37
C ILE A 658 -21.07 7.83 -4.18
N HIS A 659 -22.30 7.33 -4.36
CA HIS A 659 -23.28 7.25 -3.28
C HIS A 659 -22.83 6.31 -2.16
N GLN A 660 -22.18 5.19 -2.47
CA GLN A 660 -21.64 4.25 -1.49
C GLN A 660 -20.64 4.94 -0.56
N LEU A 661 -19.72 5.76 -1.06
CA LEU A 661 -18.78 6.51 -0.22
C LEU A 661 -19.48 7.42 0.80
N THR A 662 -20.57 8.08 0.39
CA THR A 662 -21.35 8.96 1.29
C THR A 662 -22.14 8.16 2.32
N VAL A 663 -22.74 7.04 1.91
CA VAL A 663 -23.57 6.20 2.78
C VAL A 663 -22.72 5.38 3.75
N ALA A 664 -21.55 4.89 3.32
CA ALA A 664 -20.66 4.04 4.12
C ALA A 664 -20.34 4.64 5.50
N GLN A 665 -20.03 5.94 5.55
CA GLN A 665 -19.73 6.64 6.80
C GLN A 665 -20.92 6.65 7.77
N ASN A 666 -22.14 6.85 7.25
CA ASN A 666 -23.35 6.87 8.06
C ASN A 666 -23.78 5.45 8.47
N THR A 667 -23.68 4.47 7.57
CA THR A 667 -24.04 3.08 7.85
C THR A 667 -23.15 2.48 8.93
N ALA A 668 -21.83 2.61 8.81
CA ALA A 668 -20.90 2.10 9.82
C ALA A 668 -21.15 2.76 11.19
N ARG A 669 -21.37 4.08 11.21
CA ARG A 669 -21.70 4.79 12.46
C ARG A 669 -23.02 4.30 13.06
N SER A 670 -24.08 4.20 12.27
CA SER A 670 -25.40 3.76 12.75
C SER A 670 -25.39 2.32 13.25
N GLU A 671 -24.63 1.43 12.61
CA GLU A 671 -24.46 0.05 13.07
C GLU A 671 -23.75 0.00 14.43
N VAL A 672 -22.63 0.72 14.57
CA VAL A 672 -21.88 0.83 15.83
C VAL A 672 -22.74 1.46 16.93
N GLU A 673 -23.46 2.55 16.63
CA GLU A 673 -24.34 3.22 17.58
C GLU A 673 -25.49 2.31 18.02
N SER A 674 -26.15 1.62 17.08
CA SER A 674 -27.23 0.68 17.41
C SER A 674 -26.74 -0.48 18.28
N ALA A 675 -25.59 -1.08 17.94
CA ALA A 675 -24.99 -2.13 18.74
C ALA A 675 -24.61 -1.63 20.16
N ARG A 676 -24.09 -0.40 20.27
CA ARG A 676 -23.77 0.24 21.55
C ARG A 676 -25.01 0.59 22.37
N GLU A 677 -26.10 1.04 21.74
CA GLU A 677 -27.38 1.28 22.42
C GLU A 677 -27.93 0.00 23.07
N ASN A 678 -27.78 -1.16 22.40
CA ASN A 678 -28.14 -2.44 23.02
C ASN A 678 -27.37 -2.70 24.33
N LEU A 679 -26.10 -2.27 24.42
CA LEU A 679 -25.33 -2.34 25.67
C LEU A 679 -25.79 -1.29 26.68
N ARG A 680 -26.23 -0.09 26.24
CA ARG A 680 -26.74 0.98 27.11
C ARG A 680 -28.06 0.62 27.79
N TYR A 681 -28.97 -0.04 27.09
CA TYR A 681 -30.29 -0.41 27.64
C TYR A 681 -30.20 -1.41 28.79
N THR A 682 -29.08 -2.12 28.93
CA THR A 682 -28.86 -3.08 30.02
C THR A 682 -27.79 -2.51 30.96
N PRO A 683 -28.15 -1.96 32.14
CA PRO A 683 -27.17 -1.38 33.07
C PRO A 683 -26.01 -2.31 33.43
N ALA A 684 -26.26 -3.62 33.48
CA ALA A 684 -25.25 -4.65 33.75
C ALA A 684 -24.19 -4.81 32.65
N ASN A 685 -24.36 -4.16 31.49
CA ASN A 685 -23.45 -4.22 30.35
C ASN A 685 -22.57 -2.97 30.20
N ARG A 686 -22.66 -1.99 31.11
CA ARG A 686 -21.89 -0.73 31.04
C ARG A 686 -20.38 -0.94 30.89
N ALA A 687 -19.81 -1.94 31.57
CA ALA A 687 -18.39 -2.23 31.46
C ALA A 687 -17.96 -2.71 30.06
N TYR A 688 -18.84 -3.41 29.32
CA TYR A 688 -18.60 -3.79 27.92
C TYR A 688 -18.69 -2.59 26.98
N LEU A 689 -19.55 -1.61 27.28
CA LEU A 689 -19.63 -0.38 26.50
C LEU A 689 -18.30 0.39 26.54
N ASP A 690 -17.72 0.63 27.71
CA ASP A 690 -16.43 1.33 27.74
C ASP A 690 -15.26 0.49 27.17
N LEU A 691 -15.41 -0.84 27.06
CA LEU A 691 -14.44 -1.68 26.35
C LEU A 691 -14.48 -1.41 24.83
N CYS A 692 -15.64 -1.02 24.27
CA CYS A 692 -15.79 -0.76 22.84
C CYS A 692 -15.06 0.52 22.37
N ASP A 693 -14.73 1.43 23.30
CA ASP A 693 -14.01 2.68 23.02
C ASP A 693 -12.49 2.52 23.04
N LEU A 694 -11.98 1.38 23.51
CA LEU A 694 -10.56 1.09 23.55
C LEU A 694 -10.08 0.44 22.25
N ASP A 695 -8.77 0.52 22.02
CA ASP A 695 -8.11 -0.36 21.07
C ASP A 695 -8.24 -1.82 21.57
N PRO A 696 -8.76 -2.77 20.78
CA PRO A 696 -9.10 -4.12 21.26
C PRO A 696 -7.94 -4.93 21.85
N ASN A 697 -6.70 -4.65 21.44
CA ASN A 697 -5.53 -5.41 21.89
C ASN A 697 -4.62 -4.62 22.82
N SER A 698 -4.93 -3.34 23.06
CA SER A 698 -4.24 -2.55 24.08
C SER A 698 -4.27 -3.23 25.45
N GLU A 699 -3.18 -3.05 26.19
CA GLU A 699 -3.06 -3.53 27.57
C GLU A 699 -4.27 -3.12 28.42
N VAL A 700 -4.77 -1.88 28.24
CA VAL A 700 -5.95 -1.36 28.95
C VAL A 700 -7.21 -2.17 28.61
N ALA A 701 -7.43 -2.52 27.35
CA ALA A 701 -8.58 -3.32 26.92
C ALA A 701 -8.51 -4.74 27.49
N VAL A 702 -7.35 -5.39 27.41
CA VAL A 702 -7.14 -6.75 27.94
C VAL A 702 -7.37 -6.79 29.46
N HIS A 703 -6.83 -5.83 30.22
CA HIS A 703 -7.06 -5.71 31.66
C HIS A 703 -8.54 -5.49 31.99
N LYS A 704 -9.22 -4.64 31.21
CA LYS A 704 -10.66 -4.37 31.39
C LYS A 704 -11.49 -5.62 31.09
N LEU A 705 -11.16 -6.38 30.04
CA LEU A 705 -11.81 -7.64 29.71
C LEU A 705 -11.62 -8.67 30.84
N ALA A 706 -10.41 -8.78 31.41
CA ALA A 706 -10.12 -9.65 32.56
C ALA A 706 -10.89 -9.23 33.83
N ALA A 707 -11.03 -7.92 34.08
CA ALA A 707 -11.83 -7.40 35.19
C ALA A 707 -13.33 -7.73 35.01
N ILE A 708 -13.86 -7.61 33.79
CA ILE A 708 -15.23 -8.00 33.47
C ILE A 708 -15.41 -9.51 33.73
N ALA A 709 -14.48 -10.35 33.30
CA ALA A 709 -14.55 -11.80 33.50
C ALA A 709 -14.62 -12.17 35.00
N ARG A 710 -13.79 -11.54 35.85
CA ARG A 710 -13.87 -11.70 37.31
C ARG A 710 -15.23 -11.31 37.87
N SER A 711 -15.78 -10.18 37.44
CA SER A 711 -17.08 -9.69 37.90
C SER A 711 -18.25 -10.63 37.56
N LYS A 712 -18.09 -11.45 36.52
CA LYS A 712 -19.08 -12.45 36.07
C LYS A 712 -18.83 -13.85 36.64
N GLY A 713 -17.95 -13.97 37.65
CA GLY A 713 -17.63 -15.25 38.28
C GLY A 713 -16.76 -16.18 37.43
N ARG A 714 -16.15 -15.67 36.35
CA ARG A 714 -15.29 -16.44 35.43
C ARG A 714 -13.81 -16.20 35.73
N GLY A 715 -13.38 -16.61 36.92
CA GLY A 715 -12.00 -16.46 37.39
C GLY A 715 -10.95 -17.12 36.49
N ASP A 716 -11.24 -18.34 36.00
CA ASP A 716 -10.38 -19.08 35.06
C ASP A 716 -10.16 -18.28 33.75
N THR A 717 -11.23 -17.68 33.20
CA THR A 717 -11.16 -16.84 32.01
C THR A 717 -10.31 -15.60 32.26
N ALA A 718 -10.47 -14.94 33.41
CA ALA A 718 -9.66 -13.77 33.77
C ALA A 718 -8.17 -14.11 33.92
N ALA A 719 -7.86 -15.28 34.49
CA ALA A 719 -6.49 -15.76 34.60
C ALA A 719 -5.87 -16.00 33.22
N SER A 720 -6.63 -16.55 32.26
CA SER A 720 -6.13 -16.74 30.88
C SER A 720 -5.81 -15.42 30.16
N LEU A 721 -6.51 -14.34 30.50
CA LEU A 721 -6.28 -13.00 29.93
C LEU A 721 -5.12 -12.25 30.60
N SER A 722 -4.72 -12.64 31.81
CA SER A 722 -3.66 -11.97 32.59
C SER A 722 -2.28 -12.61 32.39
N GLY A 723 -2.15 -13.64 31.55
CA GLY A 723 -0.86 -14.18 31.12
C GLY A 723 -0.16 -13.20 30.17
N GLY A 724 1.13 -12.94 30.39
CA GLY A 724 1.88 -11.82 29.80
C GLY A 724 2.00 -11.75 28.27
N ASP A 725 1.51 -12.75 27.51
CA ASP A 725 1.65 -12.81 26.04
C ASP A 725 0.56 -12.03 25.26
N LEU A 726 -0.48 -11.49 25.93
CA LEU A 726 -1.61 -10.85 25.25
C LEU A 726 -1.54 -9.32 25.12
N ALA A 727 -0.60 -8.64 25.80
CA ALA A 727 -0.65 -7.19 26.04
C ALA A 727 0.21 -6.31 25.10
N GLY A 728 0.83 -6.88 24.06
CA GLY A 728 1.96 -6.25 23.34
C GLY A 728 1.70 -5.55 22.00
N ILE A 729 0.46 -5.42 21.51
CA ILE A 729 0.22 -5.01 20.10
C ILE A 729 -0.59 -3.72 20.02
N GLY A 730 0.03 -2.64 19.54
CA GLY A 730 -0.66 -1.47 18.99
C GLY A 730 -0.48 -0.15 19.76
N GLN A 731 0.46 0.70 19.32
CA GLN A 731 0.45 2.13 19.62
C GLN A 731 0.70 2.95 18.35
N THR A 732 -0.24 3.85 18.04
CA THR A 732 0.03 5.05 17.22
C THR A 732 -0.82 6.19 17.77
N PRO A 733 -0.25 7.34 18.15
CA PRO A 733 -1.04 8.52 18.50
C PRO A 733 -0.78 9.67 17.53
N TRP A 734 -1.83 10.22 16.91
CA TRP A 734 -1.79 11.62 16.48
C TRP A 734 -3.16 12.27 16.36
N LYS A 735 -3.22 13.60 16.66
CA LYS A 735 -4.18 14.60 16.14
C LYS A 735 -3.72 16.06 16.48
N PRO A 736 -4.27 17.13 15.84
CA PRO A 736 -3.48 18.15 15.12
C PRO A 736 -3.44 19.59 15.68
N ASP A 737 -2.43 20.31 15.16
CA ASP A 737 -2.35 21.70 14.66
C ASP A 737 -2.54 22.94 15.57
N ASP A 738 -1.42 23.63 15.80
CA ASP A 738 -1.23 25.08 15.63
C ASP A 738 -0.07 25.25 14.64
N GLY A 739 -0.08 26.23 13.73
CA GLY A 739 0.86 26.37 12.59
C GLY A 739 2.37 26.50 12.87
N TRP A 740 2.81 26.13 14.07
CA TRP A 740 4.19 25.81 14.44
C TRP A 740 4.27 24.34 14.83
N HIS A 741 4.96 23.52 14.04
CA HIS A 741 5.18 22.13 14.43
C HIS A 741 6.39 22.06 15.37
N ALA A 742 6.12 22.00 16.67
CA ALA A 742 7.10 21.45 17.60
C ALA A 742 7.24 19.96 17.29
N LEU A 743 8.48 19.47 17.19
CA LEU A 743 8.72 18.04 17.02
C LEU A 743 8.25 17.29 18.26
N ASP A 744 7.41 16.28 18.05
CA ASP A 744 6.97 15.39 19.12
C ASP A 744 8.11 14.48 19.59
N HIS A 745 7.87 13.83 20.73
CA HIS A 745 8.84 12.93 21.33
C HIS A 745 9.25 11.79 20.38
N ASP A 746 8.31 11.26 19.59
CA ASP A 746 8.56 10.12 18.71
C ASP A 746 9.46 10.49 17.52
N ALA A 747 9.32 11.72 17.00
CA ALA A 747 10.24 12.27 16.02
C ALA A 747 11.62 12.49 16.63
N LEU A 748 11.71 13.02 17.85
CA LEU A 748 12.99 13.24 18.52
C LEU A 748 13.69 11.92 18.91
N ALA A 749 12.92 10.89 19.30
CA ALA A 749 13.43 9.57 19.71
C ALA A 749 14.16 8.84 18.57
N LYS A 750 13.88 9.20 17.32
CA LYS A 750 14.57 8.70 16.13
C LYS A 750 15.92 9.37 15.86
N ALA A 751 16.37 10.29 16.74
CA ALA A 751 17.68 10.92 16.61
C ALA A 751 18.80 9.88 16.62
N ARG A 752 19.70 9.97 15.65
CA ARG A 752 20.85 9.08 15.50
C ARG A 752 22.12 9.82 15.85
N LEU A 753 22.90 9.25 16.77
CA LEU A 753 24.22 9.77 17.09
C LEU A 753 25.15 9.60 15.87
N LEU A 754 25.77 10.69 15.42
CA LEU A 754 26.71 10.69 14.30
C LEU A 754 28.18 10.55 14.75
N THR A 755 28.43 10.62 16.06
CA THR A 755 29.77 10.65 16.64
C THR A 755 30.10 9.31 17.30
N PRO A 756 31.01 8.50 16.72
CA PRO A 756 31.40 7.21 17.30
C PRO A 756 32.50 7.41 18.36
N ARG A 757 32.13 7.90 19.55
CA ARG A 757 33.04 8.04 20.69
C ARG A 757 32.55 7.26 21.89
N ALA A 758 33.48 6.63 22.60
CA ALA A 758 33.20 5.90 23.83
C ALA A 758 33.01 6.89 25.00
N SER A 759 31.98 6.71 25.82
CA SER A 759 31.75 7.49 27.03
C SER A 759 31.02 6.63 28.06
N GLU A 760 31.29 6.87 29.35
CA GLU A 760 30.66 6.12 30.45
C GLU A 760 29.16 6.40 30.59
N LEU A 761 28.68 7.57 30.13
CA LEU A 761 27.23 7.81 30.01
C LEU A 761 26.87 8.24 28.59
N PRO A 762 25.61 8.04 28.16
CA PRO A 762 25.21 8.25 26.77
C PRO A 762 25.49 9.67 26.26
N LEU A 763 26.02 9.74 25.03
CA LEU A 763 26.32 11.01 24.34
C LEU A 763 25.08 11.68 23.74
N LEU A 764 24.02 10.90 23.52
CA LEU A 764 22.71 11.32 23.04
C LEU A 764 21.65 10.68 23.95
N LEU A 765 20.75 11.51 24.49
CA LEU A 765 19.51 11.08 25.15
C LEU A 765 18.34 11.90 24.60
N VAL A 766 17.15 11.33 24.62
CA VAL A 766 15.91 12.02 24.28
C VAL A 766 15.03 11.97 25.51
N ALA A 767 14.58 13.13 25.99
CA ALA A 767 13.80 13.22 27.21
C ALA A 767 12.29 13.10 26.89
N PRO A 768 11.53 12.27 27.63
CA PRO A 768 10.09 12.06 27.41
C PRO A 768 9.27 13.35 27.57
N GLY A 769 8.15 13.44 26.85
CA GLY A 769 7.29 14.64 26.81
C GLY A 769 7.93 15.81 26.06
N ASP A 770 7.82 17.03 26.61
CA ASP A 770 8.38 18.27 26.03
C ASP A 770 9.89 18.47 26.34
N GLY A 771 10.61 17.38 26.65
CA GLY A 771 11.95 17.42 27.26
C GLY A 771 13.12 17.77 26.33
N GLY A 772 12.98 17.55 25.02
CA GLY A 772 13.98 17.86 23.99
C GLY A 772 15.10 16.82 23.81
N ILE A 773 16.14 17.17 23.04
CA ILE A 773 17.33 16.33 22.81
C ILE A 773 18.46 16.77 23.73
N PHE A 774 19.09 15.79 24.36
CA PHE A 774 20.26 15.93 25.19
C PHE A 774 21.52 15.48 24.42
N LEU A 775 22.49 16.37 24.26
CA LEU A 775 23.82 16.05 23.75
C LEU A 775 24.89 16.32 24.80
N ARG A 776 25.81 15.38 24.95
CA ARG A 776 26.98 15.57 25.81
C ARG A 776 28.21 15.95 24.97
N PRO A 777 28.82 17.13 25.15
CA PRO A 777 30.10 17.43 24.52
C PRO A 777 31.20 16.49 25.03
N HIS A 778 32.17 16.17 24.16
CA HIS A 778 33.24 15.23 24.46
C HIS A 778 34.61 15.92 24.43
N VAL A 779 35.57 15.44 25.23
CA VAL A 779 36.90 16.05 25.34
C VAL A 779 37.73 15.91 24.05
N GLU A 780 37.49 14.84 23.30
CA GLU A 780 38.15 14.55 22.02
C GLU A 780 37.48 15.24 20.81
N GLY A 781 36.46 16.08 21.04
CA GLY A 781 35.87 16.94 20.01
C GLY A 781 34.34 17.03 20.03
N LEU A 782 33.77 17.54 18.94
CA LEU A 782 32.32 17.78 18.84
C LEU A 782 31.50 16.50 18.86
N VAL A 783 30.28 16.58 19.39
CA VAL A 783 29.28 15.52 19.36
C VAL A 783 28.09 16.00 18.54
N ALA A 784 27.66 15.20 17.58
CA ALA A 784 26.58 15.52 16.66
C ALA A 784 25.54 14.40 16.59
N ALA A 785 24.28 14.77 16.38
CA ALA A 785 23.18 13.86 16.11
C ALA A 785 22.36 14.36 14.91
N SER A 786 21.79 13.42 14.15
CA SER A 786 20.87 13.70 13.05
C SER A 786 19.45 13.27 13.38
N LEU A 787 18.51 14.05 12.87
CA LEU A 787 17.11 13.69 12.70
C LEU A 787 16.88 13.52 11.19
N ASP A 788 16.91 12.28 10.71
CA ASP A 788 16.93 11.97 9.26
C ASP A 788 15.51 11.75 8.72
N ASN A 789 15.17 12.38 7.59
CA ASN A 789 13.90 12.17 6.84
C ASN A 789 12.61 12.52 7.60
N LEU A 790 12.68 13.32 8.66
CA LEU A 790 11.54 13.61 9.54
C LEU A 790 10.78 14.90 9.20
N PHE A 791 11.20 15.64 8.16
CA PHE A 791 10.73 17.01 7.95
C PHE A 791 10.14 17.25 6.56
N PRO A 792 9.10 18.11 6.48
CA PRO A 792 8.47 18.41 5.20
C PRO A 792 9.47 19.03 4.20
N PRO A 793 9.41 18.69 2.91
CA PRO A 793 10.27 19.23 1.85
C PRO A 793 10.16 20.75 1.60
N PHE A 794 9.47 21.50 2.47
CA PHE A 794 9.10 22.90 2.23
C PHE A 794 9.20 23.81 3.46
N PHE A 795 9.67 23.33 4.62
CA PHE A 795 9.94 24.24 5.75
C PHE A 795 11.07 25.22 5.39
N ARG A 796 10.94 26.47 5.85
CA ARG A 796 11.87 27.57 5.52
C ARG A 796 12.76 27.97 6.68
N LYS A 797 12.28 27.80 7.90
CA LYS A 797 12.96 28.19 9.11
C LYS A 797 12.93 27.06 10.12
N LEU A 798 14.07 26.82 10.73
CA LEU A 798 14.21 25.95 11.88
C LEU A 798 14.70 26.80 13.05
N GLU A 799 13.98 26.73 14.16
CA GLU A 799 14.37 27.33 15.43
C GLU A 799 14.64 26.25 16.46
N ALA A 800 15.83 26.29 17.06
CA ALA A 800 16.23 25.42 18.16
C ALA A 800 16.45 26.27 19.41
N VAL A 801 15.77 25.92 20.51
CA VAL A 801 16.02 26.51 21.82
C VAL A 801 17.05 25.65 22.56
N VAL A 802 18.19 26.24 22.90
CA VAL A 802 19.31 25.56 23.54
C VAL A 802 19.62 26.12 24.93
N GLU A 803 20.19 25.28 25.79
CA GLU A 803 20.70 25.69 27.10
C GLU A 803 21.85 24.81 27.58
N VAL A 804 22.64 25.35 28.52
CA VAL A 804 23.64 24.61 29.29
C VAL A 804 23.06 24.33 30.67
N ALA A 805 22.70 23.07 30.95
CA ALA A 805 22.01 22.71 32.20
C ALA A 805 22.94 21.97 33.17
N HIS A 806 24.07 22.61 33.50
CA HIS A 806 24.96 22.16 34.56
C HIS A 806 25.67 23.36 35.20
N SER A 807 25.64 23.44 36.53
CA SER A 807 26.16 24.56 37.33
C SER A 807 27.65 24.81 37.12
N ASP A 808 28.41 23.79 36.75
CA ASP A 808 29.88 23.84 36.63
C ASP A 808 30.37 23.63 35.19
N ALA A 809 29.45 23.65 34.21
CA ALA A 809 29.79 23.55 32.80
C ALA A 809 30.69 24.70 32.34
N PRO A 810 31.71 24.44 31.50
CA PRO A 810 32.36 25.48 30.71
C PRO A 810 31.40 26.00 29.61
N ALA A 811 31.82 27.04 28.89
CA ALA A 811 31.06 27.51 27.74
C ALA A 811 30.99 26.45 26.63
N ILE A 812 29.85 26.34 25.97
CA ILE A 812 29.57 25.33 24.96
C ILE A 812 29.17 26.02 23.66
N ASP A 813 29.76 25.57 22.56
CA ASP A 813 29.36 25.95 21.21
C ASP A 813 28.23 25.03 20.76
N PHE A 814 27.11 25.62 20.33
CA PHE A 814 25.99 24.93 19.71
C PHE A 814 25.87 25.32 18.24
N CYS A 815 25.42 24.39 17.40
CA CYS A 815 24.99 24.72 16.06
C CYS A 815 23.87 23.80 15.58
N VAL A 816 23.19 24.26 14.53
CA VAL A 816 22.20 23.48 13.79
C VAL A 816 22.53 23.61 12.30
N ALA A 817 22.50 22.50 11.58
CA ALA A 817 22.65 22.45 10.14
C ALA A 817 21.48 21.71 9.49
N LEU A 818 21.11 22.15 8.30
CA LEU A 818 20.23 21.42 7.40
C LEU A 818 21.11 20.72 6.37
N ALA A 819 21.02 19.41 6.26
CA ALA A 819 21.84 18.62 5.34
C ALA A 819 21.01 17.63 4.54
N ARG A 820 21.61 17.06 3.50
CA ARG A 820 21.00 15.92 2.81
C ARG A 820 21.21 14.65 3.64
N PRO A 821 20.22 13.74 3.74
CA PRO A 821 20.33 12.50 4.51
C PRO A 821 21.44 11.55 4.03
N ASP A 822 21.79 11.62 2.74
CA ASP A 822 22.81 10.80 2.10
C ASP A 822 24.23 11.37 2.23
N ARG A 823 24.39 12.58 2.80
CA ARG A 823 25.68 13.28 2.85
C ARG A 823 26.23 13.36 4.27
N ILE A 824 27.42 12.80 4.48
CA ILE A 824 28.18 12.95 5.72
C ILE A 824 28.81 14.35 5.77
N ILE A 825 28.69 15.05 6.90
CA ILE A 825 29.32 16.36 7.13
C ILE A 825 30.72 16.14 7.72
N ASP A 826 31.75 16.59 7.01
CA ASP A 826 33.10 16.70 7.57
C ASP A 826 33.26 18.02 8.31
N TRP A 827 33.21 17.94 9.63
CA TRP A 827 33.28 19.07 10.55
C TRP A 827 34.65 19.76 10.65
N ARG A 828 35.69 19.22 10.00
CA ARG A 828 37.03 19.85 9.94
C ARG A 828 37.14 20.83 8.76
N HIS A 829 36.27 20.70 7.78
CA HIS A 829 36.22 21.53 6.59
C HIS A 829 35.06 22.54 6.69
N ASP A 830 34.88 23.35 5.65
CA ASP A 830 33.81 24.33 5.59
C ASP A 830 32.43 23.64 5.65
N VAL A 831 31.76 23.75 6.81
CA VAL A 831 30.46 23.12 7.08
C VAL A 831 29.35 23.80 6.29
N ASP A 832 29.45 25.12 6.06
CA ASP A 832 28.43 25.86 5.31
C ASP A 832 28.41 25.40 3.85
N ALA A 833 29.58 25.17 3.25
CA ALA A 833 29.70 24.63 1.89
C ALA A 833 29.17 23.17 1.73
N GLN A 834 29.08 22.42 2.83
CA GLN A 834 28.62 21.03 2.83
C GLN A 834 27.13 20.88 3.15
N THR A 835 26.52 21.92 3.69
CA THR A 835 25.15 21.91 4.22
C THR A 835 24.26 22.85 3.40
N ILE A 836 22.96 22.68 3.53
CA ILE A 836 21.96 23.51 2.84
C ILE A 836 21.79 24.84 3.56
N ALA A 837 21.88 24.80 4.88
CA ALA A 837 21.91 25.99 5.71
C ALA A 837 22.57 25.65 7.05
N PHE A 838 23.36 26.58 7.58
CA PHE A 838 24.09 26.39 8.83
C PHE A 838 23.91 27.62 9.73
N THR A 839 23.66 27.42 11.02
CA THR A 839 23.54 28.54 11.99
C THR A 839 24.87 29.24 12.25
N GLY A 840 26.00 28.61 11.90
CA GLY A 840 27.28 28.91 12.52
C GLY A 840 27.36 28.35 13.95
N TRP A 841 28.55 28.40 14.53
CA TRP A 841 28.74 28.06 15.95
C TRP A 841 28.33 29.22 16.84
N THR A 842 27.47 28.95 17.82
CA THR A 842 27.03 29.92 18.82
C THR A 842 27.53 29.50 20.20
N THR A 843 28.38 30.31 20.80
CA THR A 843 28.88 30.10 22.16
C THR A 843 27.85 30.49 23.20
N VAL A 844 27.42 29.54 24.03
CA VAL A 844 26.55 29.76 25.20
C VAL A 844 27.39 29.68 26.47
N ARG A 845 27.46 30.79 27.21
CA ARG A 845 28.22 30.91 28.48
C ARG A 845 27.31 30.86 29.71
N ASP A 846 26.09 31.38 29.58
CA ASP A 846 25.15 31.50 30.69
C ASP A 846 24.43 30.17 30.91
N LYS A 847 24.52 29.67 32.13
CA LYS A 847 23.93 28.40 32.56
C LYS A 847 22.44 28.60 32.83
N PHE A 848 21.64 27.56 32.58
CA PHE A 848 20.19 27.57 32.80
C PHE A 848 19.46 28.74 32.10
N THR A 849 20.05 29.27 31.02
CA THR A 849 19.51 30.38 30.25
C THR A 849 19.23 29.91 28.83
N PHE A 850 17.99 30.08 28.39
CA PHE A 850 17.58 29.72 27.04
C PHE A 850 18.20 30.65 25.99
N ARG A 851 18.67 30.05 24.90
CA ARG A 851 19.18 30.73 23.71
C ARG A 851 18.49 30.15 22.48
N THR A 852 18.11 30.99 21.53
CA THR A 852 17.50 30.52 20.29
C THR A 852 18.52 30.55 19.16
N LEU A 853 18.67 29.42 18.47
CA LEU A 853 19.39 29.29 17.21
C LEU A 853 18.35 29.22 16.11
N ALA A 854 18.51 30.04 15.07
CA ALA A 854 17.61 30.01 13.93
C ALA A 854 18.40 29.88 12.64
N VAL A 855 18.00 28.94 11.79
CA VAL A 855 18.55 28.79 10.45
C VAL A 855 17.42 28.88 9.44
N MET A 856 17.67 29.66 8.39
CA MET A 856 16.76 29.81 7.27
C MET A 856 17.38 29.24 6.01
N SER A 857 16.64 28.37 5.31
CA SER A 857 17.06 27.94 3.99
C SER A 857 16.77 29.04 2.97
N ARG A 858 17.80 29.49 2.26
CA ARG A 858 17.66 30.50 1.18
C ARG A 858 16.98 29.93 -0.08
N VAL A 859 16.92 28.61 -0.22
CA VAL A 859 16.37 27.91 -1.39
C VAL A 859 15.38 26.83 -0.93
N ARG A 860 14.16 26.82 -1.47
CA ARG A 860 13.21 25.72 -1.24
C ARG A 860 13.79 24.45 -1.88
N ARG A 861 13.98 23.40 -1.09
CA ARG A 861 14.50 22.10 -1.56
C ARG A 861 13.48 21.03 -1.24
N LYS A 862 12.83 20.47 -2.26
CA LYS A 862 11.80 19.46 -2.07
C LYS A 862 12.33 18.03 -2.03
N MET A 863 13.32 17.81 -1.18
CA MET A 863 13.86 16.50 -0.81
C MET A 863 13.81 16.37 0.71
N PRO A 864 13.78 15.14 1.27
CA PRO A 864 13.94 14.94 2.70
C PRO A 864 15.24 15.62 3.17
N LEU A 865 15.14 16.40 4.24
CA LEU A 865 16.29 17.05 4.86
C LEU A 865 16.56 16.39 6.20
N SER A 866 17.84 16.34 6.56
CA SER A 866 18.27 16.00 7.90
C SER A 866 18.53 17.27 8.70
N ILE A 867 18.00 17.34 9.92
CA ILE A 867 18.43 18.32 10.90
C ILE A 867 19.60 17.71 11.64
N VAL A 868 20.75 18.37 11.55
CA VAL A 868 21.95 17.98 12.28
C VAL A 868 22.16 18.98 13.40
N ILE A 869 22.16 18.50 14.63
CA ILE A 869 22.47 19.29 15.83
C ILE A 869 23.82 18.87 16.35
N ALA A 870 24.65 19.83 16.75
CA ALA A 870 25.98 19.52 17.27
C ALA A 870 26.41 20.46 18.40
N VAL A 871 27.23 19.91 19.30
CA VAL A 871 27.81 20.60 20.45
C VAL A 871 29.32 20.34 20.54
N ARG A 872 30.07 21.33 20.99
CA ARG A 872 31.49 21.18 21.35
C ARG A 872 31.88 22.13 22.48
N PHE A 873 32.98 21.84 23.16
CA PHE A 873 33.60 22.84 24.03
C PHE A 873 34.16 23.99 23.20
N THR A 874 34.02 25.23 23.70
CA THR A 874 34.63 26.42 23.06
C THR A 874 36.16 26.46 23.23
N GLY A 875 36.73 25.56 24.04
CA GLY A 875 38.15 25.47 24.38
C GLY A 875 38.45 24.15 25.11
N SER A 876 39.51 24.11 25.91
CA SER A 876 39.89 22.91 26.67
C SER A 876 38.82 22.51 27.69
N SER A 877 38.43 21.23 27.71
CA SER A 877 37.50 20.69 28.71
C SER A 877 38.06 20.84 30.12
N ASN A 878 37.19 21.10 31.11
CA ASN A 878 37.53 21.08 32.53
C ASN A 878 37.32 19.70 33.18
N GLY A 879 36.97 18.67 32.40
CA GLY A 879 36.88 17.28 32.86
C GLY A 879 35.56 16.87 33.54
N PHE A 880 34.54 17.74 33.58
CA PHE A 880 33.27 17.45 34.26
C PHE A 880 32.16 16.99 33.30
N PRO A 881 31.24 16.10 33.75
CA PRO A 881 30.06 15.72 32.97
C PRO A 881 29.23 16.96 32.70
N THR A 882 29.17 17.36 31.44
CA THR A 882 28.54 18.60 31.01
C THR A 882 27.34 18.27 30.14
N ASN A 883 26.20 18.87 30.45
CA ASN A 883 24.95 18.56 29.79
C ASN A 883 24.48 19.74 28.92
N ALA A 884 24.33 19.52 27.61
CA ALA A 884 23.83 20.50 26.65
C ALA A 884 22.47 20.07 26.08
N PHE A 885 21.49 20.96 26.09
CA PHE A 885 20.11 20.64 25.73
C PHE A 885 19.65 21.40 24.50
N PHE A 886 18.91 20.72 23.63
CA PHE A 886 18.06 21.25 22.58
C PHE A 886 16.61 21.04 23.02
N ARG A 887 16.06 21.99 23.77
CA ARG A 887 14.76 21.89 24.46
C ARG A 887 13.57 21.86 23.51
N LYS A 888 13.60 22.71 22.49
CA LYS A 888 12.51 22.80 21.51
C LYS A 888 13.08 22.96 20.12
N LEU A 889 12.60 22.14 19.20
CA LEU A 889 12.85 22.25 17.76
C LEU A 889 11.52 22.61 17.11
N ARG A 890 11.46 23.79 16.50
CA ARG A 890 10.27 24.33 15.85
C ARG A 890 10.54 24.54 14.37
N LEU A 891 9.61 24.07 13.55
CA LEU A 891 9.64 24.26 12.11
C LEU A 891 8.56 25.25 11.70
N SER A 892 8.91 26.16 10.80
CA SER A 892 7.92 27.01 10.12
C SER A 892 8.13 27.03 8.61
N SER A 893 7.02 27.11 7.90
CA SER A 893 6.95 27.43 6.48
C SER A 893 6.20 28.74 6.33
N ASP A 894 6.91 29.82 6.01
CA ASP A 894 6.27 31.05 5.53
C ASP A 894 5.55 30.82 4.20
#